data_AF-A0AA37I3P4-F1
#
_entry.id   AF-A0AA37I3P4-F1
#
_cell.length_a   1.000
_cell.length_b   1.000
_cell.length_c   1.000
_cell.angle_alpha   90.00
_cell.angle_beta   90.00
_cell.angle_gamma   90.00
#
_symmetry.space_group_name_H-M   'P 1'
#
loop_
_entity.id
_entity.type
_entity.pdbx_description
1 polymer ?
#
loop_
_entity_poly.entity_id
_entity_poly.type
_entity_poly.pdbx_seq_one_letter_code
_entity_poly.pdbx_strand_id
1 'polypeptide(L)'
;MAAYRQLLAENHVEEILADVKQNKNLSRKKELPVWLPLAECFTNGTRKAEDAVPSGLFFLDIDEKGLTEELWGKVWTENLIDECRIAYFAESAGGGTHIWAWRTPGATIEEDIQKLAARLGVSYDSHVTDLARCCFMVSEQYVRFLDPAVFEPLTEEQKASYSSQNNRIAKSAEQECSMVNAECSMNYKGIPYENIVSGLLLKLGYGDAPAEGERNMALYTMSRYMRFICDFDEQKLFSILPHWGLSDHETISTIKSAVGSTRPSDMPSIMKDVLSTLGAVAEAGQDGDDEAFVAPVDKELPGILQDLSDHAPEEFREATLMAAMPMLGTLATSVRAKYRDGKLNSPSFIVDIEAPQATGKSFVDTEYELLMDPIIKQDEVEWQKEIEYSLAKKNGEEVENPCSQIRIIEPNIGVSAFLERALYAKGKHLFTYAPEIETVLKNNKGGAWTEKNDLFRLAYDNKPWGQHRISKDSFSGKVTLYYNMVMCGTPNKCRAFFADAESGLVSRVTPVLLPDMVGAKMPKFKTWTKEEEEKVKRQCLCLMDEEGEVDLPLINQAIEEWDEGKRQEYLQTLRYSIDVLRRRAALNGFRAGIIAYLLEGRQETERAIKFAIWYAERCFHYQLMIYGNKIDALRDGTISAQVSKGNIRYLDALPKEFSKEDLVNLRLANGESGVVKTIIYRWVKEGKIVKIDTNLWQKC
;
A
#
# COMPACT_ATOMS: atom_id res chain seq x y z
N MET A 1 -32.13 27.27 32.32
CA MET A 1 -32.98 26.05 32.18
C MET A 1 -34.26 26.25 31.36
N ALA A 2 -35.09 27.28 31.58
CA ALA A 2 -36.32 27.47 30.79
C ALA A 2 -36.04 27.69 29.27
N ALA A 3 -35.07 28.54 28.93
CA ALA A 3 -34.64 28.77 27.54
C ALA A 3 -34.01 27.51 26.89
N TYR A 4 -33.27 26.71 27.67
CA TYR A 4 -32.71 25.43 27.20
C TYR A 4 -33.81 24.43 26.84
N ARG A 5 -34.84 24.29 27.69
CA ARG A 5 -36.01 23.42 27.41
C ARG A 5 -36.82 23.89 26.21
N GLN A 6 -36.97 25.21 26.04
CA GLN A 6 -37.61 25.79 24.86
C GLN A 6 -36.83 25.46 23.58
N LEU A 7 -35.50 25.61 23.59
CA LEU A 7 -34.64 25.31 22.44
C LEU A 7 -34.65 23.81 22.08
N LEU A 8 -34.71 22.92 23.07
CA LEU A 8 -34.86 21.48 22.84
C LEU A 8 -36.20 21.12 22.20
N ALA A 9 -37.29 21.79 22.61
CA ALA A 9 -38.63 21.56 22.08
C ALA A 9 -38.81 22.10 20.65
N GLU A 10 -38.28 23.30 20.36
CA GLU A 10 -38.36 23.92 19.03
C GLU A 10 -37.58 23.15 17.95
N ASN A 11 -36.55 22.39 18.35
CA ASN A 11 -35.68 21.65 17.43
C ASN A 11 -35.93 20.13 17.41
N HIS A 12 -37.08 19.67 17.93
CA HIS A 12 -37.48 18.24 17.92
C HIS A 12 -36.41 17.27 18.45
N VAL A 13 -35.57 17.71 19.40
CA VAL A 13 -34.36 16.99 19.81
C VAL A 13 -34.68 15.61 20.40
N GLU A 14 -35.79 15.46 21.11
CA GLU A 14 -36.19 14.19 21.72
C GLU A 14 -36.58 13.13 20.68
N GLU A 15 -37.29 13.54 19.63
CA GLU A 15 -37.68 12.65 18.52
C GLU A 15 -36.43 12.17 17.77
N ILE A 16 -35.54 13.10 17.43
CA ILE A 16 -34.31 12.79 16.69
C ILE A 16 -33.40 11.86 17.53
N LEU A 17 -33.26 12.12 18.83
CA LEU A 17 -32.47 11.27 19.72
C LEU A 17 -33.09 9.88 19.91
N ALA A 18 -34.41 9.76 19.96
CA ALA A 18 -35.08 8.46 20.02
C ALA A 18 -34.75 7.64 18.76
N ASP A 19 -34.81 8.24 17.57
CA ASP A 19 -34.49 7.55 16.33
C ASP A 19 -32.99 7.20 16.22
N VAL A 20 -32.10 8.11 16.64
CA VAL A 20 -30.64 7.89 16.66
C VAL A 20 -30.25 6.78 17.64
N LYS A 21 -30.78 6.80 18.87
CA LYS A 21 -30.38 5.86 19.94
C LYS A 21 -31.16 4.55 19.93
N GLN A 22 -32.47 4.57 19.67
CA GLN A 22 -33.31 3.36 19.73
C GLN A 22 -33.38 2.64 18.38
N ASN A 23 -33.55 3.38 17.28
CA ASN A 23 -33.65 2.80 15.93
C ASN A 23 -32.29 2.74 15.21
N LYS A 24 -31.20 3.16 15.87
CA LYS A 24 -29.82 3.17 15.35
C LYS A 24 -29.65 3.95 14.05
N ASN A 25 -30.52 4.93 13.78
CA ASN A 25 -30.47 5.74 12.58
C ASN A 25 -29.47 6.90 12.72
N LEU A 26 -28.17 6.60 12.59
CA LEU A 26 -27.08 7.57 12.80
C LEU A 26 -27.08 8.75 11.80
N SER A 27 -27.80 8.64 10.69
CA SER A 27 -27.85 9.68 9.65
C SER A 27 -28.52 10.98 10.14
N ARG A 28 -29.54 10.86 11.00
CA ARG A 28 -30.28 12.00 11.57
C ARG A 28 -29.54 12.76 12.66
N LYS A 29 -28.40 12.25 13.14
CA LYS A 29 -27.56 12.95 14.15
C LYS A 29 -27.18 14.37 13.70
N LYS A 30 -27.04 14.59 12.39
CA LYS A 30 -26.69 15.89 11.79
C LYS A 30 -27.81 16.94 11.89
N GLU A 31 -29.03 16.53 12.18
CA GLU A 31 -30.19 17.41 12.36
C GLU A 31 -30.27 17.99 13.78
N LEU A 32 -29.45 17.47 14.70
CA LEU A 32 -29.40 17.99 16.07
C LEU A 32 -28.70 19.37 16.10
N PRO A 33 -29.20 20.32 16.90
CA PRO A 33 -28.48 21.54 17.22
C PRO A 33 -27.11 21.24 17.84
N VAL A 34 -26.20 22.21 17.79
CA VAL A 34 -24.83 22.05 18.34
C VAL A 34 -24.54 23.09 19.42
N TRP A 35 -23.80 22.65 20.43
CA TRP A 35 -23.09 23.50 21.38
C TRP A 35 -21.69 23.83 20.85
N LEU A 36 -21.19 25.01 21.20
CA LEU A 36 -19.83 25.47 20.93
C LEU A 36 -19.15 25.77 22.28
N PRO A 37 -18.66 24.75 22.98
CA PRO A 37 -18.30 24.90 24.39
C PRO A 37 -17.10 25.84 24.60
N LEU A 38 -16.20 25.95 23.63
CA LEU A 38 -14.96 26.71 23.75
C LEU A 38 -15.07 28.17 23.26
N ALA A 39 -16.19 28.56 22.63
CA ALA A 39 -16.36 29.88 22.04
C ALA A 39 -17.66 30.55 22.53
N GLU A 40 -17.54 31.76 23.08
CA GLU A 40 -18.68 32.60 23.47
C GLU A 40 -19.40 33.15 22.23
N CYS A 41 -18.63 33.62 21.24
CA CYS A 41 -19.14 34.10 19.96
C CYS A 41 -18.05 34.08 18.87
N PHE A 42 -18.43 34.35 17.63
CA PHE A 42 -17.51 34.50 16.50
C PHE A 42 -17.63 35.91 15.94
N THR A 43 -16.52 36.63 15.87
CA THR A 43 -16.49 38.06 15.52
C THR A 43 -16.95 38.36 14.09
N ASN A 44 -16.81 37.40 13.17
CA ASN A 44 -17.11 37.55 11.75
C ASN A 44 -18.27 36.67 11.25
N GLY A 45 -19.07 36.08 12.14
CA GLY A 45 -20.22 35.24 11.77
C GLY A 45 -19.87 33.90 11.09
N THR A 46 -18.59 33.62 10.87
CA THR A 46 -18.06 32.33 10.39
C THR A 46 -17.43 31.55 11.54
N ARG A 47 -17.71 30.24 11.60
CA ARG A 47 -17.17 29.34 12.63
C ARG A 47 -15.71 28.96 12.31
N LYS A 48 -14.79 29.88 12.54
CA LYS A 48 -13.33 29.68 12.44
C LYS A 48 -12.65 29.95 13.77
N ALA A 49 -11.57 29.22 14.07
CA ALA A 49 -10.85 29.35 15.34
C ALA A 49 -10.23 30.75 15.54
N GLU A 50 -9.80 31.41 14.46
CA GLU A 50 -9.22 32.76 14.47
C GLU A 50 -10.22 33.87 14.85
N ASP A 51 -11.50 33.62 14.56
CA ASP A 51 -12.60 34.55 14.83
C ASP A 51 -13.31 34.24 16.17
N ALA A 52 -12.90 33.18 16.87
CA ALA A 52 -13.56 32.70 18.08
C ALA A 52 -13.16 33.52 19.31
N VAL A 53 -14.14 34.04 20.04
CA VAL A 53 -13.93 34.62 21.37
C VAL A 53 -13.99 33.50 22.40
N PRO A 54 -12.91 33.21 23.16
CA PRO A 54 -12.88 32.07 24.08
C PRO A 54 -13.94 32.17 25.18
N SER A 55 -14.68 31.09 25.42
CA SER A 55 -15.68 30.99 26.49
C SER A 55 -15.07 30.79 27.89
N GLY A 56 -13.77 30.52 27.98
CA GLY A 56 -13.10 30.15 29.22
C GLY A 56 -13.29 28.69 29.63
N LEU A 57 -13.98 27.88 28.82
CA LEU A 57 -14.15 26.44 29.02
C LEU A 57 -13.18 25.64 28.14
N PHE A 58 -12.94 24.39 28.51
CA PHE A 58 -12.36 23.37 27.65
C PHE A 58 -13.32 22.17 27.52
N PHE A 59 -13.12 21.37 26.47
CA PHE A 59 -13.99 20.27 26.08
C PHE A 59 -13.22 18.95 26.06
N LEU A 60 -13.73 17.93 26.78
CA LEU A 60 -13.25 16.56 26.70
C LEU A 60 -14.34 15.67 26.08
N ASP A 61 -13.96 14.98 25.00
CA ASP A 61 -14.81 14.09 24.22
C ASP A 61 -14.34 12.65 24.41
N ILE A 62 -15.22 11.77 24.87
CA ILE A 62 -14.91 10.36 25.13
C ILE A 62 -15.82 9.51 24.24
N ASP A 63 -15.26 8.95 23.16
CA ASP A 63 -16.01 8.19 22.15
C ASP A 63 -16.48 6.80 22.63
N GLU A 64 -15.87 6.27 23.69
CA GLU A 64 -16.18 4.95 24.21
C GLU A 64 -17.59 4.90 24.82
N LYS A 65 -18.43 4.00 24.28
CA LYS A 65 -19.86 3.97 24.58
C LYS A 65 -20.15 3.19 25.85
N GLY A 66 -21.11 3.68 26.63
CA GLY A 66 -21.61 2.97 27.82
C GLY A 66 -20.80 3.20 29.09
N LEU A 67 -19.74 4.02 29.04
CA LEU A 67 -18.95 4.40 30.23
C LEU A 67 -19.54 5.58 31.02
N THR A 68 -20.55 6.27 30.48
CA THR A 68 -21.04 7.54 31.06
C THR A 68 -21.47 7.42 32.52
N GLU A 69 -22.18 6.36 32.90
CA GLU A 69 -22.64 6.15 34.28
C GLU A 69 -21.50 5.83 35.24
N GLU A 70 -20.51 5.04 34.79
CA GLU A 70 -19.32 4.71 35.58
C GLU A 70 -18.47 5.96 35.83
N LEU A 71 -18.21 6.73 34.76
CA LEU A 71 -17.47 7.99 34.84
C LEU A 71 -18.21 9.00 35.72
N TRP A 72 -19.54 9.08 35.62
CA TRP A 72 -20.34 9.96 36.49
C TRP A 72 -20.23 9.54 37.97
N GLY A 73 -20.29 8.24 38.26
CA GLY A 73 -20.09 7.71 39.60
C GLY A 73 -18.72 8.09 40.17
N LYS A 74 -17.67 8.05 39.35
CA LYS A 74 -16.31 8.47 39.73
C LYS A 74 -16.21 9.98 39.95
N VAL A 75 -16.76 10.80 39.05
CA VAL A 75 -16.81 12.27 39.18
C VAL A 75 -17.46 12.69 40.49
N TRP A 76 -18.58 12.03 40.86
CA TRP A 76 -19.29 12.31 42.09
C TRP A 76 -18.53 11.83 43.34
N THR A 77 -18.02 10.59 43.31
CA THR A 77 -17.38 9.96 44.48
C THR A 77 -16.03 10.59 44.82
N GLU A 78 -15.26 10.99 43.81
CA GLU A 78 -13.95 11.65 43.98
C GLU A 78 -14.03 13.19 44.06
N ASN A 79 -15.24 13.76 44.06
CA ASN A 79 -15.50 15.20 44.05
C ASN A 79 -14.76 15.97 42.93
N LEU A 80 -14.74 15.39 41.72
CA LEU A 80 -14.03 15.97 40.58
C LEU A 80 -14.72 17.22 40.02
N ILE A 81 -15.99 17.46 40.37
CA ILE A 81 -16.72 18.67 39.96
C ILE A 81 -15.99 19.92 40.46
N ASP A 82 -15.64 19.96 41.75
CA ASP A 82 -14.91 21.08 42.32
C ASP A 82 -13.41 21.05 41.94
N GLU A 83 -12.79 19.86 42.00
CA GLU A 83 -11.33 19.70 41.76
C GLU A 83 -10.93 20.08 40.33
N CYS A 84 -11.74 19.66 39.35
CA CYS A 84 -11.48 19.88 37.93
C CYS A 84 -12.40 20.96 37.34
N ARG A 85 -13.23 21.61 38.16
CA ARG A 85 -14.14 22.70 37.77
C ARG A 85 -15.07 22.31 36.62
N ILE A 86 -15.61 21.09 36.69
CA ILE A 86 -16.55 20.55 35.70
C ILE A 86 -17.82 21.39 35.76
N ALA A 87 -18.26 21.86 34.59
CA ALA A 87 -19.42 22.73 34.42
C ALA A 87 -20.52 22.05 33.60
N TYR A 88 -20.20 21.00 32.83
CA TYR A 88 -21.17 20.20 32.10
C TYR A 88 -20.73 18.74 32.00
N PHE A 89 -21.66 17.81 32.16
CA PHE A 89 -21.43 16.38 31.97
C PHE A 89 -22.68 15.73 31.35
N ALA A 90 -22.52 15.09 30.20
CA ALA A 90 -23.63 14.43 29.53
C ALA A 90 -23.23 13.23 28.68
N GLU A 91 -24.18 12.31 28.49
CA GLU A 91 -24.08 11.30 27.44
C GLU A 91 -24.40 11.91 26.08
N SER A 92 -23.46 11.80 25.14
CA SER A 92 -23.62 12.27 23.76
C SER A 92 -24.75 11.54 23.01
N ALA A 93 -25.18 12.12 21.90
CA ALA A 93 -26.13 11.47 20.98
C ALA A 93 -25.61 10.11 20.45
N GLY A 94 -24.28 9.94 20.35
CA GLY A 94 -23.65 8.72 19.85
C GLY A 94 -23.42 7.62 20.89
N GLY A 95 -23.64 7.92 22.18
CA GLY A 95 -23.44 7.02 23.32
C GLY A 95 -22.10 7.17 24.06
N GLY A 96 -21.18 8.02 23.58
CA GLY A 96 -19.98 8.46 24.31
C GLY A 96 -20.29 9.56 25.35
N THR A 97 -19.27 10.09 26.03
CA THR A 97 -19.41 11.09 27.11
C THR A 97 -18.80 12.43 26.75
N HIS A 98 -19.53 13.52 26.96
CA HIS A 98 -19.05 14.90 26.78
C HIS A 98 -18.91 15.60 28.13
N ILE A 99 -17.75 16.21 28.38
CA ILE A 99 -17.47 16.93 29.62
C ILE A 99 -16.91 18.32 29.32
N TRP A 100 -17.48 19.35 29.92
CA TRP A 100 -16.96 20.73 29.84
C TRP A 100 -16.52 21.17 31.22
N ALA A 101 -15.42 21.91 31.29
CA ALA A 101 -14.87 22.39 32.54
C ALA A 101 -14.19 23.76 32.36
N TRP A 102 -14.16 24.56 33.41
CA TRP A 102 -13.53 25.87 33.40
C TRP A 102 -12.01 25.76 33.39
N ARG A 103 -11.38 26.49 32.47
CA ARG A 103 -9.92 26.54 32.35
C ARG A 103 -9.25 27.06 33.62
N THR A 104 -8.16 26.43 34.03
CA THR A 104 -7.33 26.92 35.13
C THR A 104 -6.61 28.20 34.70
N PRO A 105 -6.69 29.31 35.45
CA PRO A 105 -5.98 30.53 35.09
C PRO A 105 -4.47 30.28 34.94
N GLY A 106 -3.93 30.63 33.77
CA GLY A 106 -2.52 30.42 33.44
C GLY A 106 -2.16 29.05 32.86
N ALA A 107 -3.07 28.06 32.90
CA ALA A 107 -2.89 26.77 32.25
C ALA A 107 -3.37 26.80 30.78
N THR A 108 -2.77 25.96 29.95
CA THR A 108 -3.22 25.72 28.57
C THR A 108 -4.42 24.78 28.56
N ILE A 109 -5.21 24.83 27.49
CA ILE A 109 -6.36 23.92 27.30
C ILE A 109 -5.91 22.45 27.32
N GLU A 110 -4.74 22.15 26.74
CA GLU A 110 -4.21 20.79 26.70
C GLU A 110 -3.82 20.28 28.10
N GLU A 111 -3.19 21.11 28.94
CA GLU A 111 -2.84 20.74 30.32
C GLU A 111 -4.09 20.44 31.17
N ASP A 112 -5.15 21.25 31.02
CA ASP A 112 -6.40 21.04 31.73
C ASP A 112 -7.11 19.75 31.26
N ILE A 113 -7.06 19.43 29.96
CA ILE A 113 -7.59 18.19 29.39
C ILE A 113 -6.78 16.97 29.87
N GLN A 114 -5.45 17.05 29.85
CA GLN A 114 -4.55 16.01 30.37
C GLN A 114 -4.87 15.70 31.83
N LYS A 115 -5.02 16.74 32.64
CA LYS A 115 -5.33 16.61 34.06
C LYS A 115 -6.66 15.89 34.26
N LEU A 116 -7.73 16.32 33.58
CA LEU A 116 -9.05 15.71 33.72
C LEU A 116 -9.07 14.27 33.20
N ALA A 117 -8.50 14.00 32.02
CA ALA A 117 -8.45 12.67 31.42
C ALA A 117 -7.65 11.68 32.30
N ALA A 118 -6.53 12.12 32.88
CA ALA A 118 -5.74 11.32 33.81
C ALA A 118 -6.52 10.98 35.09
N ARG A 119 -7.26 11.95 35.68
CA ARG A 119 -8.10 11.69 36.85
C ARG A 119 -9.23 10.71 36.54
N LEU A 120 -9.84 10.84 35.35
CA LEU A 120 -10.89 9.92 34.90
C LEU A 120 -10.35 8.55 34.49
N GLY A 121 -9.06 8.44 34.13
CA GLY A 121 -8.42 7.19 33.70
C GLY A 121 -8.76 6.84 32.25
N VAL A 122 -9.01 7.84 31.42
CA VAL A 122 -9.43 7.69 30.01
C VAL A 122 -8.37 8.26 29.08
N SER A 123 -8.23 7.68 27.90
CA SER A 123 -7.40 8.26 26.83
C SER A 123 -8.11 9.44 26.18
N TYR A 124 -7.36 10.47 25.80
CA TYR A 124 -7.88 11.61 25.05
C TYR A 124 -7.01 11.88 23.80
N ASP A 125 -7.61 12.36 22.71
CA ASP A 125 -6.91 12.75 21.48
C ASP A 125 -6.04 14.00 21.73
N SER A 126 -4.89 14.19 21.07
CA SER A 126 -4.03 15.36 21.27
C SER A 126 -4.42 16.61 20.45
N HIS A 127 -5.44 16.53 19.59
CA HIS A 127 -5.87 17.64 18.70
C HIS A 127 -7.07 18.45 19.25
N VAL A 128 -7.02 18.89 20.52
CA VAL A 128 -8.23 19.34 21.26
C VAL A 128 -8.33 20.84 21.54
N THR A 129 -7.46 21.66 20.97
CA THR A 129 -7.45 23.11 21.26
C THR A 129 -8.24 23.95 20.24
N ASP A 130 -8.97 23.32 19.32
CA ASP A 130 -9.78 24.04 18.34
C ASP A 130 -10.99 24.71 19.02
N LEU A 131 -10.95 26.04 19.10
CA LEU A 131 -12.03 26.86 19.67
C LEU A 131 -13.33 26.76 18.85
N ALA A 132 -13.28 26.31 17.59
CA ALA A 132 -14.45 26.08 16.74
C ALA A 132 -15.13 24.71 16.96
N ARG A 133 -14.60 23.86 17.85
CA ARG A 133 -15.11 22.51 18.10
C ARG A 133 -16.53 22.56 18.66
N CYS A 134 -17.40 21.72 18.10
CA CYS A 134 -18.82 21.65 18.46
C CYS A 134 -19.23 20.26 18.92
N CYS A 135 -20.25 20.17 19.76
CA CYS A 135 -20.87 18.90 20.14
C CYS A 135 -22.40 18.98 20.02
N PHE A 136 -23.05 17.90 19.58
CA PHE A 136 -24.50 17.89 19.42
C PHE A 136 -25.23 17.98 20.76
N MET A 137 -26.30 18.76 20.79
CA MET A 137 -27.18 18.94 21.93
C MET A 137 -27.93 17.64 22.23
N VAL A 138 -28.19 17.39 23.53
CA VAL A 138 -28.92 16.21 24.00
C VAL A 138 -30.06 16.61 24.95
N SER A 139 -31.13 15.80 25.01
CA SER A 139 -32.23 16.04 25.95
C SER A 139 -31.73 16.01 27.41
N GLU A 140 -32.44 16.72 28.29
CA GLU A 140 -32.12 16.87 29.73
C GLU A 140 -31.89 15.52 30.43
N GLN A 141 -32.59 14.46 30.01
CA GLN A 141 -32.42 13.11 30.56
C GLN A 141 -31.01 12.52 30.37
N TYR A 142 -30.22 13.03 29.43
CA TYR A 142 -28.83 12.60 29.17
C TYR A 142 -27.79 13.50 29.84
N VAL A 143 -28.21 14.62 30.42
CA VAL A 143 -27.33 15.55 31.15
C VAL A 143 -27.32 15.15 32.62
N ARG A 144 -26.14 14.85 33.16
CA ARG A 144 -25.96 14.51 34.59
C ARG A 144 -25.63 15.73 35.43
N PHE A 145 -24.94 16.71 34.83
CA PHE A 145 -24.59 17.96 35.48
C PHE A 145 -24.51 19.10 34.47
N LEU A 146 -25.00 20.26 34.88
CA LEU A 146 -24.89 21.52 34.14
C LEU A 146 -24.92 22.65 35.17
N ASP A 147 -23.79 23.34 35.30
CA ASP A 147 -23.69 24.59 36.04
C ASP A 147 -24.28 25.73 35.20
N PRO A 148 -25.37 26.40 35.63
CA PRO A 148 -25.97 27.50 34.88
C PRO A 148 -25.02 28.67 34.59
N ALA A 149 -23.93 28.81 35.37
CA ALA A 149 -22.93 29.87 35.18
C ALA A 149 -22.24 29.81 33.80
N VAL A 150 -22.29 28.67 33.10
CA VAL A 150 -21.73 28.57 31.73
C VAL A 150 -22.45 29.45 30.70
N PHE A 151 -23.64 29.95 31.02
CA PHE A 151 -24.41 30.84 30.15
C PHE A 151 -24.29 32.32 30.55
N GLU A 152 -23.53 32.62 31.59
CA GLU A 152 -23.29 33.99 32.02
C GLU A 152 -22.06 34.57 31.30
N PRO A 153 -22.07 35.84 30.89
CA PRO A 153 -20.94 36.45 30.21
C PRO A 153 -19.73 36.55 31.15
N LEU A 154 -18.53 36.26 30.62
CA LEU A 154 -17.29 36.38 31.37
C LEU A 154 -17.00 37.83 31.77
N THR A 155 -16.39 38.03 32.94
CA THR A 155 -15.88 39.35 33.35
C THR A 155 -14.65 39.75 32.55
N GLU A 156 -14.37 41.05 32.41
CA GLU A 156 -13.20 41.55 31.68
C GLU A 156 -11.87 41.05 32.26
N GLU A 157 -11.80 40.79 33.57
CA GLU A 157 -10.64 40.18 34.22
C GLU A 157 -10.46 38.70 33.83
N GLN A 158 -11.55 37.93 33.74
CA GLN A 158 -11.52 36.55 33.28
C GLN A 158 -11.11 36.48 31.80
N LYS A 159 -11.69 37.35 30.95
CA LYS A 159 -11.32 37.50 29.54
C LYS A 159 -9.84 37.87 29.37
N ALA A 160 -9.31 38.77 30.21
CA ALA A 160 -7.89 39.12 30.22
C ALA A 160 -7.01 37.93 30.61
N SER A 161 -7.42 37.14 31.62
CA SER A 161 -6.66 35.96 32.06
C SER A 161 -6.58 34.86 31.00
N TYR A 162 -7.65 34.69 30.20
CA TYR A 162 -7.72 33.69 29.15
C TYR A 162 -7.17 34.17 27.79
N SER A 163 -7.06 35.49 27.57
CA SER A 163 -6.48 36.10 26.35
C SER A 163 -4.96 36.35 26.43
N SER A 164 -4.39 36.46 27.64
CA SER A 164 -2.96 36.76 27.87
C SER A 164 -1.97 35.69 27.38
N GLN A 165 -2.44 34.52 26.97
CA GLN A 165 -1.59 33.46 26.39
C GLN A 165 -1.31 33.64 24.89
N ASN A 166 -2.05 34.51 24.18
CA ASN A 166 -1.79 34.81 22.76
C ASN A 166 -0.70 35.88 22.54
N ASN A 167 -0.23 36.58 23.58
CA ASN A 167 0.63 37.78 23.45
C ASN A 167 2.07 37.68 23.99
N ARG A 168 2.55 36.50 24.43
CA ARG A 168 3.99 36.33 24.80
C ARG A 168 4.94 36.19 23.60
N ILE A 169 4.41 36.12 22.37
CA ILE A 169 5.18 35.86 21.14
C ILE A 169 5.69 37.15 20.47
N ALA A 170 5.16 38.33 20.83
CA ALA A 170 5.34 39.54 20.00
C ALA A 170 6.33 40.62 20.50
N LYS A 171 7.12 40.41 21.57
CA LYS A 171 7.92 41.52 22.18
C LYS A 171 9.41 41.30 22.47
N SER A 172 10.04 40.28 21.91
CA SER A 172 11.51 40.11 21.99
C SER A 172 12.15 39.97 20.61
N ALA A 173 11.68 40.77 19.65
CA ALA A 173 12.27 40.94 18.33
C ALA A 173 12.81 42.38 18.24
N GLU A 174 13.95 42.66 18.87
CA GLU A 174 14.81 43.81 18.59
C GLU A 174 16.05 43.76 19.52
N GLN A 175 17.04 42.90 19.20
CA GLN A 175 18.48 43.24 19.21
C GLN A 175 19.38 42.01 19.02
N GLU A 176 20.36 42.24 18.14
CA GLU A 176 21.61 41.50 17.88
C GLU A 176 21.57 40.22 17.03
N CYS A 177 21.68 40.47 15.72
CA CYS A 177 22.47 39.66 14.81
C CYS A 177 23.94 39.66 15.27
N SER A 178 24.48 38.49 15.61
CA SER A 178 25.92 38.23 15.48
C SER A 178 26.13 36.82 14.94
N MET A 179 26.75 36.77 13.76
CA MET A 179 27.23 35.56 13.11
C MET A 179 28.32 34.93 13.96
N VAL A 180 28.18 33.63 14.23
CA VAL A 180 29.31 32.76 14.60
C VAL A 180 29.29 31.58 13.64
N ASN A 181 30.26 31.56 12.72
CA ASN A 181 30.56 30.42 11.86
C ASN A 181 30.94 29.23 12.75
N ALA A 182 30.06 28.23 12.81
CA ALA A 182 30.42 26.88 13.19
C ALA A 182 30.32 26.02 11.92
N GLU A 183 31.45 25.45 11.49
CA GLU A 183 31.46 24.40 10.46
C GLU A 183 30.63 23.22 10.97
N CYS A 184 29.33 23.21 10.66
CA CYS A 184 28.45 22.13 11.02
C CYS A 184 28.56 21.05 9.94
N SER A 185 28.90 19.83 10.34
CA SER A 185 28.78 18.65 9.48
C SER A 185 27.39 18.61 8.85
N MET A 186 27.30 18.81 7.54
CA MET A 186 26.04 18.80 6.76
C MET A 186 25.52 17.38 6.51
N ASN A 187 25.91 16.41 7.32
CA ASN A 187 25.43 15.04 7.29
C ASN A 187 25.12 14.53 8.70
N TYR A 188 24.19 13.58 8.76
CA TYR A 188 23.87 12.79 9.95
C TYR A 188 24.19 11.33 9.65
N LYS A 189 25.16 10.75 10.38
CA LYS A 189 25.64 9.37 10.18
C LYS A 189 25.99 9.04 8.71
N GLY A 190 26.64 9.97 8.01
CA GLY A 190 27.04 9.80 6.60
C GLY A 190 25.96 10.15 5.57
N ILE A 191 24.72 10.44 5.98
CA ILE A 191 23.63 10.83 5.08
C ILE A 191 23.53 12.36 5.03
N PRO A 192 23.60 13.01 3.84
CA PRO A 192 23.40 14.46 3.71
C PRO A 192 22.03 14.88 4.25
N TYR A 193 21.99 15.96 5.03
CA TYR A 193 20.72 16.44 5.60
C TYR A 193 19.69 16.83 4.52
N GLU A 194 20.13 17.31 3.36
CA GLU A 194 19.28 17.57 2.20
C GLU A 194 18.46 16.34 1.77
N ASN A 195 19.09 15.15 1.74
CA ASN A 195 18.43 13.91 1.35
C ASN A 195 17.43 13.47 2.42
N ILE A 196 17.75 13.70 3.70
CA ILE A 196 16.86 13.41 4.82
C ILE A 196 15.63 14.32 4.77
N VAL A 197 15.82 15.61 4.47
CA VAL A 197 14.73 16.58 4.28
C VAL A 197 13.83 16.15 3.12
N SER A 198 14.40 15.83 1.95
CA SER A 198 13.62 15.40 0.78
C SER A 198 12.86 14.09 1.05
N GLY A 199 13.52 13.09 1.64
CA GLY A 199 12.89 11.82 1.98
C GLY A 199 11.77 11.98 3.00
N LEU A 200 11.91 12.90 3.95
CA LEU A 200 10.89 13.21 4.94
C LEU A 200 9.71 13.98 4.34
N LEU A 201 9.93 14.93 3.42
CA LEU A 201 8.87 15.60 2.70
C LEU A 201 8.02 14.62 1.90
N LEU A 202 8.66 13.69 1.18
CA LEU A 202 7.99 12.63 0.44
C LEU A 202 7.17 11.72 1.38
N LYS A 203 7.77 11.29 2.51
CA LYS A 203 7.12 10.40 3.48
C LYS A 203 5.94 11.06 4.19
N LEU A 204 5.97 12.38 4.37
CA LEU A 204 4.90 13.18 4.96
C LEU A 204 3.85 13.63 3.95
N GLY A 205 4.02 13.32 2.67
CA GLY A 205 3.05 13.62 1.61
C GLY A 205 3.13 15.04 1.06
N TYR A 206 4.23 15.77 1.31
CA TYR A 206 4.47 17.11 0.76
C TYR A 206 5.13 17.11 -0.62
N GLY A 207 5.60 15.95 -1.12
CA GLY A 207 6.36 15.88 -2.38
C GLY A 207 7.70 16.60 -2.27
N ASP A 208 8.04 17.47 -3.23
CA ASP A 208 9.29 18.25 -3.21
C ASP A 208 9.18 19.54 -2.36
N ALA A 209 7.97 20.11 -2.24
CA ALA A 209 7.71 21.30 -1.44
C ALA A 209 6.21 21.42 -1.09
N PRO A 210 5.87 21.92 0.11
CA PRO A 210 4.49 22.11 0.53
C PRO A 210 3.76 23.20 -0.27
N ALA A 211 2.44 23.04 -0.42
CA ALA A 211 1.59 24.05 -1.04
C ALA A 211 1.58 25.36 -0.23
N GLU A 212 1.25 26.48 -0.87
CA GLU A 212 1.38 27.83 -0.29
C GLU A 212 0.64 28.02 1.05
N GLY A 213 -0.50 27.36 1.25
CA GLY A 213 -1.26 27.36 2.51
C GLY A 213 -0.73 26.41 3.59
N GLU A 214 0.20 25.52 3.26
CA GLU A 214 0.69 24.46 4.15
C GLU A 214 2.14 24.69 4.61
N ARG A 215 2.83 25.70 4.06
CA ARG A 215 4.26 25.99 4.29
C ARG A 215 4.63 26.06 5.78
N ASN A 216 3.85 26.77 6.59
CA ASN A 216 4.10 26.88 8.03
C ASN A 216 3.89 25.55 8.77
N MET A 217 2.84 24.81 8.42
CA MET A 217 2.56 23.50 9.01
C MET A 217 3.62 22.46 8.61
N ALA A 218 4.04 22.48 7.35
CA ALA A 218 5.11 21.64 6.84
C ALA A 218 6.42 21.95 7.54
N LEU A 219 6.79 23.23 7.70
CA LEU A 219 8.03 23.63 8.37
C LEU A 219 8.02 23.19 9.84
N TYR A 220 6.88 23.36 10.51
CA TYR A 220 6.70 22.89 11.88
C TYR A 220 6.86 21.37 11.99
N THR A 221 6.17 20.64 11.11
CA THR A 221 6.16 19.17 11.10
C THR A 221 7.56 18.63 10.79
N MET A 222 8.23 19.16 9.78
CA MET A 222 9.59 18.82 9.40
C MET A 222 10.58 19.07 10.54
N SER A 223 10.47 20.22 11.22
CA SER A 223 11.27 20.55 12.39
C SER A 223 11.06 19.55 13.54
N ARG A 224 9.84 19.04 13.74
CA ARG A 224 9.54 18.04 14.80
C ARG A 224 10.20 16.70 14.58
N TYR A 225 10.44 16.31 13.34
CA TYR A 225 11.15 15.06 13.01
C TYR A 225 12.67 15.29 12.92
N MET A 226 13.10 16.39 12.31
CA MET A 226 14.52 16.72 12.13
C MET A 226 15.22 17.07 13.44
N ARG A 227 14.51 17.61 14.45
CA ARG A 227 15.11 17.95 15.76
C ARG A 227 15.81 16.78 16.45
N PHE A 228 15.38 15.54 16.19
CA PHE A 228 15.99 14.34 16.80
C PHE A 228 17.39 14.01 16.23
N ILE A 229 17.72 14.51 15.03
CA ILE A 229 19.01 14.30 14.38
C ILE A 229 19.83 15.59 14.26
N CYS A 230 19.23 16.73 14.61
CA CYS A 230 19.87 18.02 14.72
C CYS A 230 20.10 18.43 16.18
N ASP A 231 20.06 17.48 17.12
CA ASP A 231 20.30 17.69 18.56
C ASP A 231 19.47 18.83 19.19
N PHE A 232 18.26 19.05 18.64
CA PHE A 232 17.36 20.14 19.05
C PHE A 232 17.96 21.55 18.86
N ASP A 233 18.99 21.70 18.03
CA ASP A 233 19.61 22.99 17.70
C ASP A 233 18.78 23.75 16.67
N GLU A 234 18.19 24.87 17.11
CA GLU A 234 17.35 25.75 16.31
C GLU A 234 18.11 26.40 15.15
N GLN A 235 19.37 26.77 15.35
CA GLN A 235 20.19 27.41 14.32
C GLN A 235 20.56 26.40 13.24
N LYS A 236 20.89 25.18 13.65
CA LYS A 236 21.16 24.06 12.74
C LYS A 236 19.91 23.71 11.91
N LEU A 237 18.74 23.60 12.53
CA LEU A 237 17.48 23.38 11.83
C LEU A 237 17.14 24.51 10.86
N PHE A 238 17.36 25.77 11.25
CA PHE A 238 17.13 26.93 10.40
C PHE A 238 18.01 26.92 9.14
N SER A 239 19.27 26.45 9.27
CA SER A 239 20.20 26.33 8.14
C SER A 239 19.91 25.16 7.19
N ILE A 240 19.29 24.09 7.70
CA ILE A 240 19.06 22.85 6.95
C ILE A 240 17.68 22.82 6.29
N LEU A 241 16.66 23.35 6.95
CA LEU A 241 15.27 23.28 6.47
C LEU A 241 14.99 24.36 5.42
N PRO A 242 14.30 24.03 4.31
CA PRO A 242 13.87 25.03 3.34
C PRO A 242 12.81 25.95 3.95
N HIS A 243 12.89 27.26 3.67
CA HIS A 243 11.96 28.24 4.24
C HIS A 243 10.68 28.42 3.42
N TRP A 244 10.65 27.92 2.19
CA TRP A 244 9.52 27.99 1.25
C TRP A 244 8.87 29.38 1.11
N GLY A 245 9.64 30.45 1.22
CA GLY A 245 9.14 31.83 1.11
C GLY A 245 8.54 32.43 2.39
N LEU A 246 8.66 31.75 3.53
CA LEU A 246 8.42 32.32 4.86
C LEU A 246 9.54 33.30 5.23
N SER A 247 9.22 34.32 6.03
CA SER A 247 10.26 35.23 6.56
C SER A 247 11.17 34.51 7.56
N ASP A 248 12.39 35.01 7.74
CA ASP A 248 13.33 34.47 8.74
C ASP A 248 12.69 34.43 10.14
N HIS A 249 11.90 35.45 10.47
CA HIS A 249 11.20 35.52 11.75
C HIS A 249 10.13 34.43 11.91
N GLU A 250 9.31 34.20 10.88
CA GLU A 250 8.29 33.12 10.88
C GLU A 250 8.94 31.74 10.91
N THR A 251 10.05 31.57 10.20
CA THR A 251 10.79 30.31 10.15
C THR A 251 11.41 29.99 11.50
N ILE A 252 12.12 30.94 12.12
CA ILE A 252 12.72 30.78 13.46
C ILE A 252 11.63 30.53 14.51
N SER A 253 10.51 31.26 14.44
CA SER A 253 9.39 31.07 15.37
C SER A 253 8.78 29.67 15.26
N THR A 254 8.57 29.19 14.03
CA THR A 254 8.05 27.85 13.75
C THR A 254 9.00 26.75 14.22
N ILE A 255 10.31 26.90 13.98
CA ILE A 255 11.33 25.96 14.45
C ILE A 255 11.38 25.92 15.98
N LYS A 256 11.38 27.07 16.66
CA LYS A 256 11.33 27.18 18.12
C LYS A 256 10.13 26.44 18.70
N SER A 257 8.96 26.63 18.10
CA SER A 257 7.73 25.95 18.49
C SER A 257 7.83 24.43 18.31
N ALA A 258 8.43 23.97 17.21
CA ALA A 258 8.61 22.55 16.94
C ALA A 258 9.63 21.89 17.88
N VAL A 259 10.75 22.56 18.17
CA VAL A 259 11.78 22.10 19.12
C VAL A 259 11.23 22.03 20.54
N GLY A 260 10.45 23.04 20.95
CA GLY A 260 9.80 23.11 22.27
C GLY A 260 8.61 22.16 22.48
N SER A 261 8.06 21.57 21.42
CA SER A 261 6.91 20.64 21.51
C SER A 261 7.26 19.36 22.30
N THR A 262 6.25 18.69 22.87
CA THR A 262 6.37 17.48 23.70
C THR A 262 7.42 16.51 23.17
N ARG A 263 8.29 16.01 24.06
CA ARG A 263 9.43 15.15 23.73
C ARG A 263 9.05 13.68 23.93
N PRO A 264 8.82 12.90 22.85
CA PRO A 264 8.83 11.45 22.94
C PRO A 264 10.20 10.98 23.45
N SER A 265 10.23 9.91 24.24
CA SER A 265 11.49 9.26 24.67
C SER A 265 12.31 8.74 23.49
N ASP A 266 11.64 8.47 22.36
CA ASP A 266 12.20 7.80 21.20
C ASP A 266 11.88 8.52 19.90
N MET A 267 12.81 8.43 18.95
CA MET A 267 12.60 8.98 17.61
C MET A 267 11.35 8.38 16.94
N PRO A 268 10.47 9.20 16.32
CA PRO A 268 9.26 8.73 15.65
C PRO A 268 9.53 7.70 14.54
N SER A 269 8.59 6.78 14.32
CA SER A 269 8.70 5.72 13.30
C SER A 269 8.94 6.27 11.90
N ILE A 270 8.27 7.36 11.52
CA ILE A 270 8.45 8.02 10.22
C ILE A 270 9.91 8.48 10.03
N MET A 271 10.52 9.05 11.06
CA MET A 271 11.91 9.50 11.00
C MET A 271 12.89 8.32 10.99
N LYS A 272 12.59 7.26 11.77
CA LYS A 272 13.36 6.00 11.75
C LYS A 272 13.30 5.34 10.37
N ASP A 273 12.14 5.35 9.72
CA ASP A 273 11.92 4.80 8.37
C ASP A 273 12.70 5.60 7.32
N VAL A 274 12.67 6.94 7.38
CA VAL A 274 13.42 7.79 6.44
C VAL A 274 14.92 7.57 6.61
N LEU A 275 15.42 7.52 7.84
CA LEU A 275 16.84 7.27 8.11
C LEU A 275 17.26 5.84 7.79
N SER A 276 16.40 4.83 7.95
CA SER A 276 16.73 3.46 7.56
C SER A 276 16.70 3.28 6.05
N THR A 277 15.77 3.94 5.35
CA THR A 277 15.71 3.95 3.88
C THR A 277 16.94 4.64 3.30
N LEU A 278 17.26 5.84 3.78
CA LEU A 278 18.42 6.60 3.30
C LEU A 278 19.75 6.04 3.81
N GLY A 279 19.76 5.41 5.00
CA GLY A 279 20.90 4.70 5.54
C GLY A 279 21.21 3.43 4.75
N ALA A 280 20.18 2.68 4.32
CA ALA A 280 20.36 1.58 3.39
C ALA A 280 20.88 2.05 2.02
N VAL A 281 20.47 3.24 1.55
CA VAL A 281 20.99 3.86 0.31
C VAL A 281 22.43 4.38 0.47
N ALA A 282 22.80 4.90 1.64
CA ALA A 282 24.15 5.38 1.92
C ALA A 282 25.14 4.24 2.21
N GLU A 283 24.69 3.16 2.88
CA GLU A 283 25.45 1.92 3.08
C GLU A 283 25.59 1.14 1.75
N ALA A 284 24.58 1.18 0.88
CA ALA A 284 24.69 0.72 -0.52
C ALA A 284 25.62 1.60 -1.38
N GLY A 285 25.99 2.80 -0.90
CA GLY A 285 26.86 3.75 -1.59
C GLY A 285 28.32 3.78 -1.11
N GLN A 286 28.70 3.02 -0.08
CA GLN A 286 30.06 3.07 0.50
C GLN A 286 30.86 1.76 0.46
N ASP A 287 30.25 0.62 0.17
CA ASP A 287 30.99 -0.59 -0.20
C ASP A 287 30.62 -0.94 -1.65
N GLY A 288 31.60 -0.78 -2.55
CA GLY A 288 31.45 -1.05 -3.97
C GLY A 288 31.05 -2.49 -4.24
N ASP A 289 29.84 -2.67 -4.74
CA ASP A 289 29.58 -3.17 -6.09
C ASP A 289 28.15 -2.76 -6.45
N ASP A 290 27.93 -2.36 -7.69
CA ASP A 290 26.65 -1.92 -8.25
C ASP A 290 25.46 -2.81 -7.81
N GLU A 291 24.74 -2.45 -6.75
CA GLU A 291 23.38 -2.96 -6.53
C GLU A 291 22.47 -2.21 -7.49
N ALA A 292 22.36 -2.80 -8.69
CA ALA A 292 21.48 -2.41 -9.77
C ALA A 292 20.12 -1.90 -9.24
N PHE A 293 19.96 -0.58 -9.21
CA PHE A 293 18.71 0.00 -9.64
C PHE A 293 18.46 -0.62 -11.01
N VAL A 294 17.54 -1.59 -11.08
CA VAL A 294 17.16 -2.24 -12.34
C VAL A 294 16.96 -1.12 -13.33
N ALA A 295 17.75 -1.14 -14.39
CA ALA A 295 17.83 -0.05 -15.33
C ALA A 295 16.39 0.40 -15.70
N PRO A 296 16.13 1.71 -15.76
CA PRO A 296 14.90 2.20 -16.35
C PRO A 296 14.67 1.49 -17.69
N VAL A 297 13.40 1.36 -18.06
CA VAL A 297 12.98 0.84 -19.37
C VAL A 297 13.50 1.80 -20.44
N ASP A 298 14.79 1.73 -20.73
CA ASP A 298 15.49 2.67 -21.59
C ASP A 298 16.05 1.91 -22.79
N LYS A 299 15.36 2.15 -23.91
CA LYS A 299 15.84 2.00 -25.30
C LYS A 299 16.78 0.83 -25.50
N GLU A 300 16.20 -0.37 -25.63
CA GLU A 300 16.83 -1.59 -26.16
C GLU A 300 15.85 -2.77 -26.06
N LEU A 301 14.54 -2.51 -26.19
CA LEU A 301 13.54 -3.55 -26.02
C LEU A 301 13.39 -4.43 -27.29
N PRO A 302 13.05 -5.71 -27.13
CA PRO A 302 12.80 -6.63 -28.24
C PRO A 302 11.56 -6.27 -29.09
N GLY A 303 11.73 -6.11 -30.40
CA GLY A 303 10.62 -5.92 -31.35
C GLY A 303 9.57 -4.88 -30.93
N ILE A 304 8.28 -5.26 -31.01
CA ILE A 304 7.14 -4.39 -30.62
C ILE A 304 7.12 -3.96 -29.17
N LEU A 305 7.91 -4.57 -28.27
CA LEU A 305 7.99 -4.10 -26.88
C LEU A 305 8.57 -2.69 -26.80
N GLN A 306 9.49 -2.34 -27.71
CA GLN A 306 9.98 -0.97 -27.84
C GLN A 306 8.86 -0.02 -28.27
N ASP A 307 8.06 -0.41 -29.27
CA ASP A 307 6.95 0.39 -29.76
C ASP A 307 5.91 0.64 -28.64
N LEU A 308 5.54 -0.40 -27.87
CA LEU A 308 4.61 -0.29 -26.73
C LEU A 308 5.15 0.65 -25.65
N SER A 309 6.41 0.48 -25.26
CA SER A 309 7.06 1.33 -24.26
C SER A 309 7.16 2.80 -24.72
N ASP A 310 7.46 3.04 -25.99
CA ASP A 310 7.60 4.40 -26.54
C ASP A 310 6.26 5.15 -26.58
N HIS A 311 5.14 4.44 -26.64
CA HIS A 311 3.78 5.00 -26.61
C HIS A 311 3.24 5.22 -25.20
N ALA A 312 3.83 4.56 -24.20
CA ALA A 312 3.48 4.74 -22.80
C ALA A 312 4.23 5.94 -22.17
N PRO A 313 3.56 6.71 -21.28
CA PRO A 313 4.25 7.64 -20.39
C PRO A 313 5.17 6.87 -19.45
N GLU A 314 6.21 7.54 -18.97
CA GLU A 314 7.32 6.90 -18.22
C GLU A 314 6.83 6.03 -17.06
N GLU A 315 5.84 6.52 -16.33
CA GLU A 315 5.26 5.88 -15.14
C GLU A 315 4.46 4.61 -15.47
N PHE A 316 4.11 4.39 -16.74
CA PHE A 316 3.29 3.28 -17.22
C PHE A 316 4.06 2.32 -18.13
N ARG A 317 5.29 2.63 -18.55
CA ARG A 317 6.08 1.80 -19.48
C ARG A 317 6.21 0.37 -18.97
N GLU A 318 6.59 0.22 -17.71
CA GLU A 318 6.75 -1.08 -17.09
C GLU A 318 5.43 -1.84 -17.04
N ALA A 319 4.36 -1.19 -16.59
CA ALA A 319 3.06 -1.83 -16.49
C ALA A 319 2.50 -2.26 -17.85
N THR A 320 2.78 -1.48 -18.89
CA THR A 320 2.50 -1.81 -20.30
C THR A 320 3.23 -3.09 -20.69
N LEU A 321 4.55 -3.15 -20.48
CA LEU A 321 5.36 -4.32 -20.83
C LEU A 321 4.93 -5.59 -20.06
N MET A 322 4.61 -5.45 -18.78
CA MET A 322 4.16 -6.56 -17.94
C MET A 322 2.76 -7.06 -18.34
N ALA A 323 1.83 -6.15 -18.63
CA ALA A 323 0.48 -6.48 -19.10
C ALA A 323 0.46 -7.12 -20.50
N ALA A 324 1.39 -6.76 -21.38
CA ALA A 324 1.54 -7.37 -22.70
C ALA A 324 1.88 -8.87 -22.65
N MET A 325 2.65 -9.34 -21.66
CA MET A 325 3.19 -10.71 -21.66
C MET A 325 2.14 -11.82 -21.73
N PRO A 326 1.05 -11.80 -20.94
CA PRO A 326 -0.04 -12.77 -21.09
C PRO A 326 -0.68 -12.76 -22.50
N MET A 327 -0.80 -11.60 -23.14
CA MET A 327 -1.37 -11.47 -24.48
C MET A 327 -0.43 -12.07 -25.53
N LEU A 328 0.84 -11.65 -25.53
CA LEU A 328 1.87 -12.18 -26.44
C LEU A 328 2.11 -13.67 -26.23
N GLY A 329 2.08 -14.15 -24.99
CA GLY A 329 2.11 -15.58 -24.67
C GLY A 329 0.93 -16.37 -25.20
N THR A 330 -0.24 -15.73 -25.32
CA THR A 330 -1.42 -16.35 -25.96
C THR A 330 -1.24 -16.46 -27.46
N LEU A 331 -0.59 -15.48 -28.09
CA LEU A 331 -0.27 -15.53 -29.52
C LEU A 331 0.77 -16.63 -29.81
N ALA A 332 1.86 -16.69 -29.04
CA ALA A 332 2.94 -17.69 -29.14
C ALA A 332 2.55 -19.08 -28.59
N THR A 333 1.29 -19.48 -28.75
CA THR A 333 0.70 -20.63 -28.08
C THR A 333 1.30 -21.98 -28.44
N SER A 334 1.90 -22.10 -29.63
CA SER A 334 2.43 -23.37 -30.16
C SER A 334 3.93 -23.57 -29.86
N VAL A 335 4.56 -22.62 -29.16
CA VAL A 335 5.98 -22.69 -28.79
C VAL A 335 6.18 -23.35 -27.42
N ARG A 336 7.15 -24.26 -27.31
CA ARG A 336 7.52 -24.92 -26.07
C ARG A 336 9.03 -24.82 -25.87
N ALA A 337 9.48 -24.17 -24.80
CA ALA A 337 10.91 -24.00 -24.52
C ALA A 337 11.36 -24.90 -23.37
N LYS A 338 12.54 -25.51 -23.50
CA LYS A 338 13.13 -26.33 -22.42
C LYS A 338 13.73 -25.42 -21.35
N TYR A 339 13.17 -25.49 -20.14
CA TYR A 339 13.72 -24.78 -18.98
C TYR A 339 14.86 -25.57 -18.34
N ARG A 340 15.68 -24.93 -17.51
CA ARG A 340 16.82 -25.56 -16.79
C ARG A 340 16.48 -26.79 -15.94
N ASP A 341 15.21 -26.99 -15.57
CA ASP A 341 14.76 -28.22 -14.89
C ASP A 341 14.48 -29.40 -15.85
N GLY A 342 14.73 -29.20 -17.14
CA GLY A 342 14.54 -30.16 -18.22
C GLY A 342 13.11 -30.22 -18.78
N LYS A 343 12.15 -29.51 -18.19
CA LYS A 343 10.74 -29.54 -18.65
C LYS A 343 10.49 -28.51 -19.74
N LEU A 344 9.63 -28.89 -20.68
CA LEU A 344 9.06 -27.98 -21.65
C LEU A 344 8.05 -27.04 -20.98
N ASN A 345 8.20 -25.75 -21.24
CA ASN A 345 7.34 -24.70 -20.74
C ASN A 345 6.76 -23.90 -21.91
N SER A 346 5.50 -23.50 -21.78
CA SER A 346 4.90 -22.50 -22.65
C SER A 346 4.95 -21.10 -22.01
N PRO A 347 4.80 -20.03 -22.80
CA PRO A 347 4.73 -18.66 -22.28
C PRO A 347 3.40 -18.38 -21.56
N SER A 348 3.24 -18.99 -20.38
CA SER A 348 2.03 -18.87 -19.56
C SER A 348 2.22 -17.90 -18.39
N PHE A 349 1.34 -16.90 -18.28
CA PHE A 349 1.46 -15.78 -17.35
C PHE A 349 0.13 -15.47 -16.67
N ILE A 350 0.22 -15.06 -15.41
CA ILE A 350 -0.89 -14.45 -14.67
C ILE A 350 -0.36 -13.11 -14.17
N VAL A 351 -0.94 -12.01 -14.62
CA VAL A 351 -0.54 -10.65 -14.26
C VAL A 351 -1.72 -9.93 -13.63
N ASP A 352 -1.47 -9.23 -12.52
CA ASP A 352 -2.45 -8.35 -11.88
C ASP A 352 -1.94 -6.92 -11.75
N ILE A 353 -2.64 -6.00 -12.40
CA ILE A 353 -2.37 -4.56 -12.35
C ILE A 353 -3.14 -3.96 -11.15
N GLU A 354 -2.41 -3.70 -10.07
CA GLU A 354 -2.89 -3.01 -8.89
C GLU A 354 -2.78 -1.50 -9.10
N ALA A 355 -3.91 -0.79 -9.02
CA ALA A 355 -3.91 0.66 -9.17
C ALA A 355 -5.02 1.31 -8.34
N PRO A 356 -4.80 2.49 -7.74
CA PRO A 356 -5.87 3.25 -7.11
C PRO A 356 -7.02 3.55 -8.08
N GLN A 357 -8.13 4.05 -7.53
CA GLN A 357 -9.25 4.46 -8.39
C GLN A 357 -8.85 5.68 -9.22
N ALA A 358 -9.33 5.74 -10.46
CA ALA A 358 -9.08 6.84 -11.40
C ALA A 358 -7.59 7.07 -11.82
N THR A 359 -6.73 6.07 -11.67
CA THR A 359 -5.29 6.14 -12.02
C THR A 359 -4.99 5.77 -13.50
N GLY A 360 -5.99 5.67 -14.38
CA GLY A 360 -5.75 5.45 -15.81
C GLY A 360 -5.41 4.00 -16.22
N LYS A 361 -6.03 2.99 -15.59
CA LYS A 361 -5.88 1.56 -15.95
C LYS A 361 -6.36 1.19 -17.36
N SER A 362 -7.08 2.10 -18.01
CA SER A 362 -7.66 1.91 -19.35
C SER A 362 -6.61 1.73 -20.45
N PHE A 363 -5.33 1.97 -20.16
CA PHE A 363 -4.27 1.65 -21.12
C PHE A 363 -4.26 0.16 -21.50
N VAL A 364 -4.63 -0.72 -20.55
CA VAL A 364 -4.72 -2.16 -20.80
C VAL A 364 -5.84 -2.48 -21.79
N ASP A 365 -6.92 -1.67 -21.83
CA ASP A 365 -7.99 -1.84 -22.84
C ASP A 365 -7.43 -1.60 -24.25
N THR A 366 -6.68 -0.50 -24.43
CA THR A 366 -6.05 -0.17 -25.71
C THR A 366 -5.02 -1.22 -26.13
N GLU A 367 -4.20 -1.68 -25.19
CA GLU A 367 -3.21 -2.73 -25.45
C GLU A 367 -3.87 -4.08 -25.79
N TYR A 368 -4.94 -4.44 -25.10
CA TYR A 368 -5.75 -5.62 -25.38
C TYR A 368 -6.33 -5.57 -26.80
N GLU A 369 -6.98 -4.47 -27.18
CA GLU A 369 -7.53 -4.29 -28.52
C GLU A 369 -6.44 -4.36 -29.60
N LEU A 370 -5.26 -3.81 -29.34
CA LEU A 370 -4.16 -3.79 -30.30
C LEU A 370 -3.48 -5.16 -30.47
N LEU A 371 -3.08 -5.81 -29.37
CA LEU A 371 -2.30 -7.04 -29.40
C LEU A 371 -3.15 -8.27 -29.69
N MET A 372 -4.38 -8.32 -29.18
CA MET A 372 -5.28 -9.47 -29.33
C MET A 372 -6.17 -9.40 -30.57
N ASP A 373 -6.09 -8.33 -31.38
CA ASP A 373 -6.85 -8.15 -32.64
C ASP A 373 -6.95 -9.43 -33.50
N PRO A 374 -5.85 -10.20 -33.73
CA PRO A 374 -5.94 -11.46 -34.48
C PRO A 374 -6.85 -12.52 -33.85
N ILE A 375 -6.79 -12.70 -32.52
CA ILE A 375 -7.63 -13.68 -31.81
C ILE A 375 -9.06 -13.17 -31.70
N ILE A 376 -9.27 -11.87 -31.46
CA ILE A 376 -10.60 -11.25 -31.43
C ILE A 376 -11.34 -11.53 -32.75
N LYS A 377 -10.69 -11.32 -33.90
CA LYS A 377 -11.27 -11.59 -35.22
C LYS A 377 -11.55 -13.08 -35.46
N GLN A 378 -10.65 -13.97 -35.01
CA GLN A 378 -10.88 -15.42 -35.11
C GLN A 378 -12.07 -15.86 -34.25
N ASP A 379 -12.14 -15.38 -33.00
CA ASP A 379 -13.20 -15.72 -32.06
C ASP A 379 -14.55 -15.17 -32.53
N GLU A 380 -14.62 -14.00 -33.17
CA GLU A 380 -15.86 -13.46 -33.73
C GLU A 380 -16.48 -14.43 -34.76
N VAL A 381 -15.64 -15.01 -35.65
CA VAL A 381 -16.09 -16.02 -36.62
C VAL A 381 -16.55 -17.30 -35.92
N GLU A 382 -15.82 -17.75 -34.90
CA GLU A 382 -16.17 -18.94 -34.11
C GLU A 382 -17.46 -18.74 -33.29
N TRP A 383 -17.72 -17.53 -32.83
CA TRP A 383 -18.96 -17.13 -32.17
C TRP A 383 -20.15 -17.18 -33.11
N GLN A 384 -20.02 -16.73 -34.36
CA GLN A 384 -21.11 -16.84 -35.33
C GLN A 384 -21.52 -18.30 -35.57
N LYS A 385 -20.55 -19.23 -35.62
CA LYS A 385 -20.84 -20.67 -35.72
C LYS A 385 -21.65 -21.19 -34.52
N GLU A 386 -21.34 -20.74 -33.30
CA GLU A 386 -22.12 -21.13 -32.11
C GLU A 386 -23.52 -20.52 -32.09
N ILE A 387 -23.68 -19.30 -32.58
CA ILE A 387 -24.98 -18.64 -32.71
C ILE A 387 -25.84 -19.40 -33.72
N GLU A 388 -25.30 -19.70 -34.90
CA GLU A 388 -25.98 -20.47 -35.95
C GLU A 388 -26.40 -21.86 -35.44
N TYR A 389 -25.47 -22.59 -34.80
CA TYR A 389 -25.76 -23.88 -34.17
C TYR A 389 -26.87 -23.78 -33.11
N SER A 390 -26.83 -22.74 -32.26
CA SER A 390 -27.84 -22.53 -31.21
C SER A 390 -29.22 -22.20 -31.78
N LEU A 391 -29.28 -21.46 -32.88
CA LEU A 391 -30.52 -21.13 -33.58
C LEU A 391 -31.12 -22.36 -34.28
N ALA A 392 -30.30 -23.12 -35.01
CA ALA A 392 -30.73 -24.37 -35.65
C ALA A 392 -31.28 -25.38 -34.63
N LYS A 393 -30.58 -25.54 -33.49
CA LYS A 393 -31.06 -26.40 -32.39
C LYS A 393 -32.38 -25.92 -31.80
N LYS A 394 -32.57 -24.59 -31.65
CA LYS A 394 -33.86 -24.02 -31.20
C LYS A 394 -34.97 -24.23 -32.22
N ASN A 395 -34.64 -24.31 -33.51
CA ASN A 395 -35.59 -24.61 -34.59
C ASN A 395 -35.88 -26.12 -34.72
N GLY A 396 -35.27 -26.97 -33.89
CA GLY A 396 -35.47 -28.42 -33.91
C GLY A 396 -34.69 -29.14 -35.01
N GLU A 397 -33.71 -28.47 -35.62
CA GLU A 397 -32.83 -29.08 -36.61
C GLU A 397 -31.77 -29.95 -35.92
N GLU A 398 -31.47 -31.10 -36.51
CA GLU A 398 -30.40 -31.98 -36.06
C GLU A 398 -29.07 -31.51 -36.68
N VAL A 399 -28.38 -30.63 -35.96
CA VAL A 399 -27.07 -30.08 -36.34
C VAL A 399 -25.97 -30.57 -35.41
N GLU A 400 -24.78 -30.83 -35.96
CA GLU A 400 -23.61 -31.20 -35.17
C GLU A 400 -23.04 -29.98 -34.42
N ASN A 401 -22.48 -30.22 -33.22
CA ASN A 401 -21.83 -29.15 -32.47
C ASN A 401 -20.55 -28.70 -33.20
N PRO A 402 -20.41 -27.41 -33.55
CA PRO A 402 -19.25 -26.92 -34.30
C PRO A 402 -17.93 -27.03 -33.53
N CYS A 403 -17.97 -27.27 -32.20
CA CYS A 403 -16.80 -27.34 -31.33
C CYS A 403 -15.91 -26.10 -31.50
N SER A 404 -16.56 -24.92 -31.50
CA SER A 404 -15.95 -23.65 -31.85
C SER A 404 -14.75 -23.30 -30.96
N GLN A 405 -13.65 -22.89 -31.59
CA GLN A 405 -12.36 -22.64 -30.93
C GLN A 405 -12.27 -21.23 -30.34
N ILE A 406 -13.25 -20.82 -29.54
CA ILE A 406 -13.23 -19.53 -28.84
C ILE A 406 -12.18 -19.55 -27.73
N ARG A 407 -11.22 -18.63 -27.80
CA ARG A 407 -10.05 -18.59 -26.91
C ARG A 407 -10.08 -17.46 -25.89
N ILE A 408 -10.79 -16.37 -26.17
CA ILE A 408 -11.02 -15.27 -25.23
C ILE A 408 -12.19 -15.65 -24.33
N ILE A 409 -11.92 -15.66 -23.03
CA ILE A 409 -12.81 -16.18 -22.02
C ILE A 409 -13.25 -15.05 -21.09
N GLU A 410 -14.56 -14.93 -20.94
CA GLU A 410 -15.16 -13.99 -20.01
C GLU A 410 -14.73 -14.26 -18.57
N PRO A 411 -14.37 -13.23 -17.77
CA PRO A 411 -13.85 -13.43 -16.41
C PRO A 411 -14.81 -14.18 -15.48
N ASN A 412 -16.11 -14.08 -15.72
CA ASN A 412 -17.14 -14.69 -14.89
C ASN A 412 -17.51 -16.13 -15.34
N ILE A 413 -16.83 -16.74 -16.31
CA ILE A 413 -17.21 -18.07 -16.81
C ILE A 413 -17.29 -19.14 -15.70
N GLY A 414 -18.26 -20.05 -15.83
CA GLY A 414 -18.40 -21.20 -14.94
C GLY A 414 -17.39 -22.30 -15.25
N VAL A 415 -17.01 -23.10 -14.24
CA VAL A 415 -15.96 -24.13 -14.35
C VAL A 415 -16.22 -25.15 -15.48
N SER A 416 -17.46 -25.64 -15.63
CA SER A 416 -17.81 -26.59 -16.70
C SER A 416 -17.69 -25.99 -18.10
N ALA A 417 -18.15 -24.74 -18.29
CA ALA A 417 -18.04 -24.04 -19.56
C ALA A 417 -16.58 -23.71 -19.89
N PHE A 418 -15.78 -23.36 -18.88
CA PHE A 418 -14.33 -23.19 -19.04
C PHE A 418 -13.66 -24.49 -19.52
N LEU A 419 -14.01 -25.64 -18.94
CA LEU A 419 -13.46 -26.93 -19.38
C LEU A 419 -13.82 -27.26 -20.83
N GLU A 420 -15.06 -26.96 -21.24
CA GLU A 420 -15.48 -27.12 -22.63
C GLU A 420 -14.66 -26.26 -23.59
N ARG A 421 -14.51 -24.97 -23.26
CA ARG A 421 -13.63 -24.06 -24.01
C ARG A 421 -12.19 -24.57 -24.09
N ALA A 422 -11.65 -25.05 -22.98
CA ALA A 422 -10.28 -25.57 -22.93
C ALA A 422 -10.09 -26.83 -23.78
N LEU A 423 -11.11 -27.71 -23.85
CA LEU A 423 -11.08 -28.88 -24.73
C LEU A 423 -11.19 -28.49 -26.22
N TYR A 424 -12.08 -27.56 -26.56
CA TYR A 424 -12.21 -27.07 -27.94
C TYR A 424 -11.00 -26.27 -28.41
N ALA A 425 -10.26 -25.62 -27.51
CA ALA A 425 -9.00 -24.96 -27.83
C ALA A 425 -7.88 -25.92 -28.30
N LYS A 426 -8.03 -27.24 -28.12
CA LYS A 426 -7.10 -28.27 -28.64
C LYS A 426 -5.63 -28.02 -28.29
N GLY A 427 -5.36 -27.61 -27.05
CA GLY A 427 -4.01 -27.33 -26.56
C GLY A 427 -3.48 -25.93 -26.86
N LYS A 428 -4.32 -25.03 -27.41
CA LYS A 428 -4.03 -23.61 -27.51
C LYS A 428 -4.32 -22.88 -26.20
N HIS A 429 -3.65 -21.75 -25.97
CA HIS A 429 -3.88 -20.90 -24.81
C HIS A 429 -5.27 -20.28 -24.86
N LEU A 430 -6.01 -20.41 -23.78
CA LEU A 430 -7.13 -19.53 -23.47
C LEU A 430 -6.59 -18.21 -22.88
N PHE A 431 -7.35 -17.14 -22.99
CA PHE A 431 -6.99 -15.84 -22.44
C PHE A 431 -8.17 -15.15 -21.77
N THR A 432 -7.93 -14.50 -20.63
CA THR A 432 -8.91 -13.63 -19.98
C THR A 432 -8.30 -12.28 -19.68
N TYR A 433 -8.99 -11.23 -20.11
CA TYR A 433 -8.78 -9.88 -19.61
C TYR A 433 -9.92 -9.53 -18.66
N ALA A 434 -9.58 -9.20 -17.41
CA ALA A 434 -10.52 -8.82 -16.37
C ALA A 434 -10.22 -7.39 -15.89
N PRO A 435 -10.90 -6.36 -16.43
CA PRO A 435 -10.68 -4.97 -16.02
C PRO A 435 -11.05 -4.72 -14.55
N GLU A 436 -11.87 -5.60 -13.97
CA GLU A 436 -12.16 -5.65 -12.54
C GLU A 436 -12.00 -7.07 -12.01
N ILE A 437 -11.03 -7.27 -11.11
CA ILE A 437 -10.73 -8.58 -10.50
C ILE A 437 -11.95 -9.18 -9.77
N GLU A 438 -12.86 -8.36 -9.26
CA GLU A 438 -14.08 -8.83 -8.61
C GLU A 438 -15.03 -9.56 -9.58
N THR A 439 -14.94 -9.29 -10.88
CA THR A 439 -15.76 -9.99 -11.88
C THR A 439 -15.36 -11.46 -12.00
N VAL A 440 -14.11 -11.82 -11.72
CA VAL A 440 -13.64 -13.22 -11.63
C VAL A 440 -14.39 -13.99 -10.53
N LEU A 441 -14.92 -13.28 -9.53
CA LEU A 441 -15.60 -13.84 -8.36
C LEU A 441 -17.13 -13.96 -8.50
N LYS A 442 -17.77 -13.26 -9.44
CA LYS A 442 -19.24 -13.08 -9.47
C LYS A 442 -20.06 -14.37 -9.62
N ASN A 443 -19.52 -15.43 -10.23
CA ASN A 443 -20.24 -16.70 -10.45
C ASN A 443 -19.89 -17.80 -9.43
N ASN A 444 -19.36 -17.44 -8.26
CA ASN A 444 -18.94 -18.39 -7.23
C ASN A 444 -20.02 -18.59 -6.15
N LYS A 445 -20.94 -19.55 -6.33
CA LYS A 445 -21.77 -20.06 -5.22
C LYS A 445 -21.12 -21.33 -4.63
N GLY A 446 -20.87 -21.34 -3.32
CA GLY A 446 -20.56 -22.54 -2.51
C GLY A 446 -19.37 -23.41 -2.94
N GLY A 447 -18.15 -23.09 -2.49
CA GLY A 447 -16.97 -23.97 -2.62
C GLY A 447 -16.13 -23.82 -3.90
N ALA A 448 -16.65 -23.12 -4.93
CA ALA A 448 -16.00 -22.91 -6.23
C ALA A 448 -14.69 -22.07 -6.19
N TRP A 449 -14.36 -21.42 -5.08
CA TRP A 449 -13.15 -20.60 -4.97
C TRP A 449 -11.87 -21.45 -4.93
N THR A 450 -11.89 -22.55 -4.17
CA THR A 450 -10.77 -23.50 -4.13
C THR A 450 -10.50 -24.12 -5.50
N GLU A 451 -11.57 -24.45 -6.24
CA GLU A 451 -11.47 -25.01 -7.59
C GLU A 451 -10.83 -24.04 -8.60
N LYS A 452 -11.09 -22.73 -8.49
CA LYS A 452 -10.47 -21.71 -9.35
C LYS A 452 -9.01 -21.44 -9.00
N ASN A 453 -8.63 -21.43 -7.72
CA ASN A 453 -7.23 -21.33 -7.34
C ASN A 453 -6.43 -22.55 -7.83
N ASP A 454 -7.01 -23.75 -7.76
CA ASP A 454 -6.43 -24.96 -8.34
C ASP A 454 -6.27 -24.83 -9.85
N LEU A 455 -7.31 -24.36 -10.54
CA LEU A 455 -7.29 -24.09 -11.98
C LEU A 455 -6.13 -23.16 -12.36
N PHE A 456 -5.97 -22.02 -11.69
CA PHE A 456 -4.91 -21.05 -11.98
C PHE A 456 -3.51 -21.61 -11.72
N ARG A 457 -3.33 -22.39 -10.64
CA ARG A 457 -2.05 -23.04 -10.35
C ARG A 457 -1.69 -24.10 -11.40
N LEU A 458 -2.67 -24.89 -11.84
CA LEU A 458 -2.49 -25.91 -12.86
C LEU A 458 -2.25 -25.30 -14.24
N ALA A 459 -2.97 -24.23 -14.59
CA ALA A 459 -2.76 -23.45 -15.80
C ALA A 459 -1.34 -22.88 -15.87
N TYR A 460 -0.89 -22.22 -14.79
CA TYR A 460 0.46 -21.67 -14.72
C TYR A 460 1.54 -22.75 -14.84
N ASP A 461 1.35 -23.92 -14.23
CA ASP A 461 2.29 -25.05 -14.30
C ASP A 461 2.12 -25.89 -15.59
N ASN A 462 1.23 -25.50 -16.51
CA ASN A 462 0.85 -26.25 -17.72
C ASN A 462 0.50 -27.72 -17.48
N LYS A 463 -0.33 -27.97 -16.45
CA LYS A 463 -0.70 -29.31 -16.01
C LYS A 463 -2.06 -29.75 -16.54
N PRO A 464 -2.30 -31.09 -16.62
CA PRO A 464 -3.62 -31.62 -16.88
C PRO A 464 -4.63 -31.22 -15.80
N TRP A 465 -5.80 -30.78 -16.24
CA TRP A 465 -6.95 -30.49 -15.41
C TRP A 465 -8.22 -31.04 -16.08
N GLY A 466 -9.22 -31.35 -15.28
CA GLY A 466 -10.46 -31.90 -15.78
C GLY A 466 -11.43 -32.20 -14.66
N GLN A 467 -12.67 -32.49 -15.06
CA GLN A 467 -13.70 -32.97 -14.15
C GLN A 467 -14.37 -34.21 -14.77
N HIS A 468 -14.77 -35.14 -13.91
CA HIS A 468 -15.58 -36.28 -14.29
C HIS A 468 -16.92 -36.16 -13.60
N ARG A 469 -17.99 -35.89 -14.36
CA ARG A 469 -19.35 -35.80 -13.85
C ARG A 469 -20.19 -36.96 -14.35
N ILE A 470 -21.11 -37.42 -13.51
CA ILE A 470 -21.93 -38.61 -13.76
C ILE A 470 -23.19 -38.27 -14.56
N SER A 471 -23.65 -37.01 -14.55
CA SER A 471 -24.87 -36.61 -15.27
C SER A 471 -24.61 -36.39 -16.76
N LYS A 472 -25.54 -36.90 -17.59
CA LYS A 472 -25.48 -36.81 -19.06
C LYS A 472 -25.44 -35.38 -19.61
N ASP A 473 -26.01 -34.43 -18.87
CA ASP A 473 -26.09 -33.01 -19.27
C ASP A 473 -24.88 -32.18 -18.82
N SER A 474 -23.86 -32.82 -18.24
CA SER A 474 -22.70 -32.12 -17.69
C SER A 474 -21.40 -32.53 -18.38
N PHE A 475 -20.65 -31.52 -18.79
CA PHE A 475 -19.44 -31.70 -19.57
C PHE A 475 -18.32 -32.34 -18.73
N SER A 476 -17.80 -33.47 -19.21
CA SER A 476 -16.72 -34.23 -18.58
C SER A 476 -15.54 -34.33 -19.53
N GLY A 477 -14.33 -34.17 -19.00
CA GLY A 477 -13.14 -34.18 -19.83
C GLY A 477 -11.87 -33.86 -19.05
N LYS A 478 -10.73 -34.05 -19.70
CA LYS A 478 -9.40 -33.75 -19.15
C LYS A 478 -8.52 -33.18 -20.26
N VAL A 479 -7.86 -32.06 -19.98
CA VAL A 479 -7.02 -31.32 -20.93
C VAL A 479 -5.81 -30.72 -20.22
N THR A 480 -4.68 -30.60 -20.91
CA THR A 480 -3.54 -29.81 -20.42
C THR A 480 -3.90 -28.33 -20.51
N LEU A 481 -3.82 -27.63 -19.38
CA LEU A 481 -4.22 -26.23 -19.34
C LEU A 481 -3.11 -25.29 -19.81
N TYR A 482 -3.47 -24.50 -20.80
CA TYR A 482 -2.73 -23.35 -21.26
C TYR A 482 -3.66 -22.15 -21.13
N TYR A 483 -3.40 -21.28 -20.17
CA TYR A 483 -4.31 -20.18 -19.86
C TYR A 483 -3.53 -18.98 -19.32
N ASN A 484 -3.76 -17.84 -19.96
CA ASN A 484 -3.15 -16.56 -19.66
C ASN A 484 -4.19 -15.58 -19.16
N MET A 485 -3.78 -14.69 -18.27
CA MET A 485 -4.71 -13.76 -17.64
C MET A 485 -4.05 -12.43 -17.30
N VAL A 486 -4.75 -11.35 -17.64
CA VAL A 486 -4.50 -9.99 -17.15
C VAL A 486 -5.70 -9.59 -16.30
N MET A 487 -5.47 -9.25 -15.03
CA MET A 487 -6.50 -8.72 -14.13
C MET A 487 -6.14 -7.31 -13.73
N CYS A 488 -7.15 -6.47 -13.52
CA CYS A 488 -6.98 -5.13 -12.99
C CYS A 488 -7.85 -4.96 -11.74
N GLY A 489 -7.36 -4.24 -10.74
CA GLY A 489 -8.12 -4.02 -9.51
C GLY A 489 -7.47 -3.00 -8.59
N THR A 490 -8.19 -2.58 -7.55
CA THR A 490 -7.57 -1.76 -6.51
C THR A 490 -6.68 -2.64 -5.62
N PRO A 491 -5.60 -2.10 -5.03
CA PRO A 491 -4.68 -2.90 -4.22
C PRO A 491 -5.38 -3.75 -3.16
N ASN A 492 -6.36 -3.18 -2.46
CA ASN A 492 -7.13 -3.91 -1.44
C ASN A 492 -7.90 -5.11 -2.00
N LYS A 493 -8.47 -4.98 -3.21
CA LYS A 493 -9.25 -6.06 -3.85
C LYS A 493 -8.34 -7.15 -4.41
N CYS A 494 -7.22 -6.76 -5.05
CA CYS A 494 -6.24 -7.72 -5.56
C CYS A 494 -5.60 -8.53 -4.42
N ARG A 495 -5.19 -7.86 -3.34
CA ARG A 495 -4.63 -8.52 -2.16
C ARG A 495 -5.63 -9.41 -1.43
N ALA A 496 -6.92 -9.05 -1.44
CA ALA A 496 -7.97 -9.92 -0.91
C ALA A 496 -8.18 -11.17 -1.78
N PHE A 497 -8.07 -11.03 -3.11
CA PHE A 497 -8.15 -12.15 -4.04
C PHE A 497 -6.98 -13.13 -3.84
N PHE A 498 -5.77 -12.61 -3.65
CA PHE A 498 -4.54 -13.37 -3.37
C PHE A 498 -4.22 -13.48 -1.87
N ALA A 499 -5.25 -13.51 -1.02
CA ALA A 499 -5.07 -13.47 0.43
C ALA A 499 -4.44 -14.74 1.01
N ASP A 500 -4.56 -15.90 0.37
CA ASP A 500 -3.94 -17.13 0.86
C ASP A 500 -2.52 -17.27 0.30
N ALA A 501 -1.52 -16.87 1.10
CA ALA A 501 -0.12 -17.00 0.74
C ALA A 501 0.39 -18.46 0.81
N GLU A 502 -0.30 -19.36 1.52
CA GLU A 502 0.04 -20.79 1.56
C GLU A 502 -0.46 -21.55 0.32
N SER A 503 -1.48 -21.00 -0.37
CA SER A 503 -2.01 -21.58 -1.61
C SER A 503 -0.94 -21.77 -2.71
N GLY A 504 0.16 -21.01 -2.65
CA GLY A 504 1.21 -20.99 -3.67
C GLY A 504 0.82 -20.23 -4.94
N LEU A 505 -0.38 -19.65 -5.02
CA LEU A 505 -0.80 -18.80 -6.14
C LEU A 505 -0.05 -17.45 -6.12
N VAL A 506 0.24 -16.90 -4.94
CA VAL A 506 1.00 -15.64 -4.76
C VAL A 506 2.38 -15.66 -5.42
N SER A 507 3.03 -16.83 -5.50
CA SER A 507 4.33 -16.98 -6.18
C SER A 507 4.21 -17.09 -7.71
N ARG A 508 3.00 -17.32 -8.24
CA ARG A 508 2.74 -17.54 -9.68
C ARG A 508 2.17 -16.32 -10.38
N VAL A 509 1.55 -15.41 -9.62
CA VAL A 509 1.05 -14.14 -10.13
C VAL A 509 2.18 -13.11 -10.19
N THR A 510 2.19 -12.27 -11.22
CA THR A 510 3.07 -11.11 -11.33
C THR A 510 2.25 -9.85 -11.03
N PRO A 511 2.30 -9.35 -9.78
CA PRO A 511 1.65 -8.09 -9.46
C PRO A 511 2.44 -6.91 -9.99
N VAL A 512 1.72 -5.87 -10.37
CA VAL A 512 2.28 -4.61 -10.86
C VAL A 512 1.53 -3.49 -10.18
N LEU A 513 2.22 -2.70 -9.38
CA LEU A 513 1.64 -1.52 -8.74
C LEU A 513 1.84 -0.30 -9.64
N LEU A 514 0.75 0.28 -10.14
CA LEU A 514 0.80 1.60 -10.76
C LEU A 514 1.07 2.67 -9.71
N PRO A 515 1.81 3.74 -10.06
CA PRO A 515 2.08 4.82 -9.14
C PRO A 515 0.79 5.52 -8.70
N ASP A 516 0.84 6.12 -7.52
CA ASP A 516 -0.25 6.96 -7.05
C ASP A 516 -0.27 8.27 -7.88
N MET A 517 -1.36 8.49 -8.60
CA MET A 517 -1.55 9.68 -9.45
C MET A 517 -2.46 10.72 -8.77
N VAL A 518 -2.72 10.59 -7.46
CA VAL A 518 -3.48 11.59 -6.70
C VAL A 518 -2.78 12.96 -6.80
N GLY A 519 -3.51 13.95 -7.33
CA GLY A 519 -2.98 15.30 -7.57
C GLY A 519 -2.06 15.43 -8.79
N ALA A 520 -1.61 14.33 -9.39
CA ALA A 520 -0.82 14.34 -10.61
C ALA A 520 -1.69 14.64 -11.84
N LYS A 521 -1.09 15.20 -12.90
CA LYS A 521 -1.79 15.37 -14.18
C LYS A 521 -2.13 13.99 -14.76
N MET A 522 -3.29 13.90 -15.41
CA MET A 522 -3.69 12.67 -16.09
C MET A 522 -2.60 12.28 -17.11
N PRO A 523 -2.07 11.05 -17.04
CA PRO A 523 -1.03 10.59 -17.94
C PRO A 523 -1.58 10.54 -19.37
N LYS A 524 -0.77 10.98 -20.33
CA LYS A 524 -1.15 11.00 -21.75
C LYS A 524 -0.33 9.98 -22.52
N PHE A 525 -0.99 8.90 -22.91
CA PHE A 525 -0.45 7.93 -23.86
C PHE A 525 -0.34 8.58 -25.25
N LYS A 526 0.73 8.27 -25.98
CA LYS A 526 0.85 8.72 -27.37
C LYS A 526 -0.18 7.98 -28.21
N THR A 527 -0.79 8.69 -29.15
CA THR A 527 -1.73 8.10 -30.09
C THR A 527 -0.96 7.29 -31.13
N TRP A 528 -1.42 6.07 -31.39
CA TRP A 528 -0.90 5.23 -32.46
C TRP A 528 -1.34 5.77 -33.83
N THR A 529 -0.42 5.84 -34.78
CA THR A 529 -0.77 6.00 -36.19
C THR A 529 -1.22 4.67 -36.79
N LYS A 530 -2.03 4.70 -37.85
CA LYS A 530 -2.47 3.48 -38.54
C LYS A 530 -1.30 2.62 -39.02
N GLU A 531 -0.20 3.24 -39.45
CA GLU A 531 0.98 2.51 -39.92
C GLU A 531 1.69 1.78 -38.77
N GLU A 532 1.76 2.39 -37.59
CA GLU A 532 2.31 1.77 -36.38
C GLU A 532 1.41 0.64 -35.88
N GLU A 533 0.08 0.84 -35.84
CA GLU A 533 -0.88 -0.21 -35.48
C GLU A 533 -0.73 -1.43 -36.40
N GLU A 534 -0.67 -1.23 -37.72
CA GLU A 534 -0.48 -2.30 -38.70
C GLU A 534 0.90 -2.96 -38.60
N LYS A 535 1.94 -2.25 -38.15
CA LYS A 535 3.24 -2.84 -37.83
C LYS A 535 3.12 -3.80 -36.64
N VAL A 536 2.48 -3.37 -35.54
CA VAL A 536 2.28 -4.19 -34.34
C VAL A 536 1.43 -5.42 -34.66
N LYS A 537 0.28 -5.23 -35.32
CA LYS A 537 -0.64 -6.31 -35.69
C LYS A 537 0.03 -7.36 -36.59
N ARG A 538 0.90 -6.95 -37.52
CA ARG A 538 1.68 -7.90 -38.33
C ARG A 538 2.63 -8.75 -37.49
N GLN A 539 3.32 -8.17 -36.50
CA GLN A 539 4.15 -8.97 -35.59
C GLN A 539 3.31 -9.92 -34.73
N CYS A 540 2.13 -9.49 -34.26
CA CYS A 540 1.20 -10.37 -33.55
C CYS A 540 0.76 -11.57 -34.41
N LEU A 541 0.51 -11.37 -35.70
CA LEU A 541 0.22 -12.45 -36.64
C LEU A 541 1.43 -13.39 -36.81
N CYS A 542 2.64 -12.85 -36.96
CA CYS A 542 3.86 -13.67 -37.02
C CYS A 542 4.00 -14.55 -35.76
N LEU A 543 3.74 -14.01 -34.57
CA LEU A 543 3.78 -14.80 -33.32
C LEU A 543 2.77 -15.96 -33.30
N MET A 544 1.61 -15.82 -33.97
CA MET A 544 0.63 -16.90 -34.06
C MET A 544 1.07 -18.04 -34.99
N ASP A 545 1.95 -17.74 -35.95
CA ASP A 545 2.54 -18.72 -36.87
C ASP A 545 3.77 -19.42 -36.26
N GLU A 546 4.26 -18.95 -35.11
CA GLU A 546 5.40 -19.56 -34.42
C GLU A 546 5.03 -20.89 -33.74
N GLU A 547 5.70 -21.97 -34.12
CA GLU A 547 5.48 -23.30 -33.56
C GLU A 547 6.78 -24.05 -33.24
N GLY A 548 6.67 -25.05 -32.37
CA GLY A 548 7.70 -26.05 -32.14
C GLY A 548 8.42 -25.96 -30.79
N GLU A 549 9.31 -26.92 -30.58
CA GLU A 549 10.18 -26.96 -29.41
C GLU A 549 11.44 -26.12 -29.65
N VAL A 550 11.80 -25.29 -28.67
CA VAL A 550 12.96 -24.40 -28.74
C VAL A 550 13.89 -24.64 -27.56
N ASP A 551 15.19 -24.55 -27.82
CA ASP A 551 16.22 -24.55 -26.79
C ASP A 551 16.78 -23.13 -26.66
N LEU A 552 16.91 -22.65 -25.42
CA LEU A 552 17.29 -21.27 -25.09
C LEU A 552 18.46 -21.29 -24.10
N PRO A 553 19.65 -21.76 -24.52
CA PRO A 553 20.79 -21.96 -23.62
C PRO A 553 21.27 -20.64 -22.97
N LEU A 554 21.33 -19.54 -23.73
CA LEU A 554 21.84 -18.27 -23.20
C LEU A 554 20.88 -17.61 -22.22
N ILE A 555 19.58 -17.63 -22.53
CA ILE A 555 18.53 -17.13 -21.63
C ILE A 555 18.44 -18.02 -20.39
N ASN A 556 18.53 -19.35 -20.52
CA ASN A 556 18.57 -20.24 -19.35
C ASN A 556 19.77 -19.94 -18.46
N GLN A 557 20.96 -19.76 -19.03
CA GLN A 557 22.17 -19.41 -18.29
C GLN A 557 21.98 -18.07 -17.55
N ALA A 558 21.51 -17.04 -18.23
CA ALA A 558 21.25 -15.73 -17.64
C ALA A 558 20.24 -15.77 -16.48
N ILE A 559 19.15 -16.51 -16.64
CA ILE A 559 18.14 -16.70 -15.59
C ILE A 559 18.67 -17.52 -14.42
N GLU A 560 19.55 -18.50 -14.69
CA GLU A 560 20.20 -19.29 -13.66
C GLU A 560 21.18 -18.45 -12.82
N GLU A 561 22.00 -17.62 -13.47
CA GLU A 561 22.91 -16.68 -12.80
C GLU A 561 22.12 -15.69 -11.93
N TRP A 562 21.01 -15.14 -12.45
CA TRP A 562 20.12 -14.26 -11.70
C TRP A 562 19.50 -14.96 -10.47
N ASP A 563 18.96 -16.17 -10.64
CA ASP A 563 18.35 -16.92 -9.54
C ASP A 563 19.36 -17.36 -8.49
N GLU A 564 20.60 -17.64 -8.91
CA GLU A 564 21.72 -17.91 -8.02
C GLU A 564 22.10 -16.67 -7.20
N GLY A 565 22.11 -15.48 -7.82
CA GLY A 565 22.27 -14.21 -7.11
C GLY A 565 21.24 -14.04 -5.98
N LYS A 566 19.96 -14.26 -6.27
CA LYS A 566 18.90 -14.23 -5.24
C LYS A 566 19.04 -15.33 -4.19
N ARG A 567 19.60 -16.48 -4.54
CA ARG A 567 19.93 -17.53 -3.56
C ARG A 567 21.06 -17.08 -2.62
N GLN A 568 22.08 -16.41 -3.13
CA GLN A 568 23.16 -15.83 -2.31
C GLN A 568 22.61 -14.75 -1.37
N GLU A 569 21.74 -13.88 -1.87
CA GLU A 569 21.03 -12.86 -1.06
C GLU A 569 20.24 -13.53 0.07
N TYR A 570 19.50 -14.60 -0.21
CA TYR A 570 18.83 -15.40 0.83
C TYR A 570 19.82 -16.01 1.83
N LEU A 571 20.96 -16.54 1.40
CA LEU A 571 21.94 -17.12 2.33
C LEU A 571 22.52 -16.05 3.27
N GLN A 572 22.62 -14.80 2.84
CA GLN A 572 23.12 -13.70 3.66
C GLN A 572 22.04 -13.13 4.58
N THR A 573 20.85 -12.89 4.06
CA THR A 573 19.73 -12.24 4.77
C THR A 573 18.87 -13.20 5.56
N LEU A 574 18.87 -14.49 5.18
CA LEU A 574 18.00 -15.54 5.68
C LEU A 574 16.49 -15.25 5.55
N ARG A 575 16.12 -14.25 4.74
CA ARG A 575 14.73 -13.84 4.53
C ARG A 575 13.99 -14.87 3.69
N TYR A 576 13.08 -15.61 4.31
CA TYR A 576 12.46 -16.79 3.72
C TYR A 576 11.70 -16.49 2.42
N SER A 577 11.01 -15.36 2.35
CA SER A 577 10.27 -14.91 1.18
C SER A 577 11.13 -14.80 -0.08
N ILE A 578 12.42 -14.47 0.04
CA ILE A 578 13.37 -14.45 -1.09
C ILE A 578 13.49 -15.85 -1.72
N ASP A 579 13.73 -16.89 -0.91
CA ASP A 579 13.89 -18.27 -1.43
C ASP A 579 12.59 -18.86 -1.99
N VAL A 580 11.44 -18.42 -1.47
CA VAL A 580 10.13 -18.83 -1.97
C VAL A 580 9.85 -18.22 -3.35
N LEU A 581 10.08 -16.91 -3.50
CA LEU A 581 9.66 -16.15 -4.67
C LEU A 581 10.63 -16.26 -5.86
N ARG A 582 11.95 -16.28 -5.61
CA ARG A 582 12.99 -16.26 -6.67
C ARG A 582 12.78 -17.32 -7.77
N ARG A 583 12.36 -18.54 -7.40
CA ARG A 583 12.23 -19.66 -8.35
C ARG A 583 11.14 -19.45 -9.39
N ARG A 584 10.03 -18.82 -9.00
CA ARG A 584 8.90 -18.57 -9.91
C ARG A 584 9.07 -17.26 -10.67
N ALA A 585 9.69 -16.27 -10.07
CA ALA A 585 10.17 -15.09 -10.78
C ALA A 585 11.16 -15.46 -11.90
N ALA A 586 12.12 -16.36 -11.62
CA ALA A 586 13.04 -16.91 -12.64
C ALA A 586 12.29 -17.59 -13.81
N LEU A 587 11.29 -18.42 -13.49
CA LEU A 587 10.47 -19.07 -14.53
C LEU A 587 9.68 -18.06 -15.36
N ASN A 588 9.15 -17.01 -14.73
CA ASN A 588 8.46 -15.93 -15.42
C ASN A 588 9.40 -15.15 -16.34
N GLY A 589 10.61 -14.82 -15.88
CA GLY A 589 11.64 -14.20 -16.73
C GLY A 589 12.04 -15.08 -17.90
N PHE A 590 12.23 -16.38 -17.68
CA PHE A 590 12.47 -17.33 -18.77
C PHE A 590 11.33 -17.34 -19.80
N ARG A 591 10.07 -17.35 -19.36
CA ARG A 591 8.91 -17.27 -20.26
C ARG A 591 8.85 -15.95 -21.03
N ALA A 592 9.19 -14.83 -20.39
CA ALA A 592 9.31 -13.54 -21.06
C ALA A 592 10.44 -13.57 -22.10
N GLY A 593 11.53 -14.28 -21.80
CA GLY A 593 12.62 -14.56 -22.73
C GLY A 593 12.20 -15.35 -23.96
N ILE A 594 11.25 -16.29 -23.84
CA ILE A 594 10.66 -16.99 -25.01
C ILE A 594 10.04 -15.96 -25.96
N ILE A 595 9.22 -15.05 -25.44
CA ILE A 595 8.56 -14.02 -26.25
C ILE A 595 9.59 -13.08 -26.88
N ALA A 596 10.55 -12.61 -26.11
CA ALA A 596 11.61 -11.75 -26.61
C ALA A 596 12.45 -12.42 -27.72
N TYR A 597 12.79 -13.70 -27.56
CA TYR A 597 13.48 -14.50 -28.58
C TYR A 597 12.69 -14.57 -29.89
N LEU A 598 11.37 -14.76 -29.83
CA LEU A 598 10.51 -14.78 -31.03
C LEU A 598 10.43 -13.39 -31.68
N LEU A 599 10.29 -12.34 -30.90
CA LEU A 599 10.27 -10.95 -31.39
C LEU A 599 11.59 -10.51 -32.04
N GLU A 600 12.70 -11.15 -31.67
CA GLU A 600 14.03 -10.96 -32.26
C GLU A 600 14.31 -11.94 -33.41
N GLY A 601 13.28 -12.61 -33.94
CA GLY A 601 13.41 -13.49 -35.10
C GLY A 601 14.14 -14.80 -34.78
N ARG A 602 13.82 -15.41 -33.63
CA ARG A 602 14.41 -16.65 -33.13
C ARG A 602 15.92 -16.53 -32.83
N GLN A 603 16.30 -15.44 -32.18
CA GLN A 603 17.68 -15.20 -31.76
C GLN A 603 17.74 -14.78 -30.28
N GLU A 604 18.67 -15.39 -29.53
CA GLU A 604 18.97 -14.99 -28.15
C GLU A 604 19.87 -13.74 -28.16
N THR A 605 19.32 -12.61 -28.62
CA THR A 605 20.05 -11.33 -28.66
C THR A 605 20.25 -10.78 -27.26
N GLU A 606 21.21 -9.85 -27.10
CA GLU A 606 21.45 -9.18 -25.82
C GLU A 606 20.18 -8.50 -25.29
N ARG A 607 19.37 -7.90 -26.19
CA ARG A 607 18.07 -7.31 -25.86
C ARG A 607 17.11 -8.34 -25.28
N ALA A 608 17.03 -9.53 -25.87
CA ALA A 608 16.16 -10.59 -25.38
C ALA A 608 16.59 -11.12 -24.01
N ILE A 609 17.91 -11.31 -23.81
CA ILE A 609 18.47 -11.76 -22.54
C ILE A 609 18.25 -10.70 -21.44
N LYS A 610 18.55 -9.43 -21.71
CA LYS A 610 18.29 -8.31 -20.80
C LYS A 610 16.81 -8.22 -20.42
N PHE A 611 15.91 -8.36 -21.39
CA PHE A 611 14.46 -8.33 -21.12
C PHE A 611 14.00 -9.49 -20.24
N ALA A 612 14.53 -10.71 -20.46
CA ALA A 612 14.22 -11.87 -19.63
C ALA A 612 14.63 -11.67 -18.16
N ILE A 613 15.85 -11.17 -17.93
CA ILE A 613 16.35 -10.85 -16.58
C ILE A 613 15.52 -9.72 -15.96
N TRP A 614 15.27 -8.65 -16.72
CA TRP A 614 14.46 -7.52 -16.27
C TRP A 614 13.08 -7.97 -15.81
N TYR A 615 12.39 -8.81 -16.58
CA TYR A 615 11.08 -9.33 -16.19
C TYR A 615 11.16 -10.19 -14.92
N ALA A 616 12.19 -11.06 -14.78
CA ALA A 616 12.39 -11.84 -13.56
C ALA A 616 12.54 -10.94 -12.34
N GLU A 617 13.38 -9.91 -12.43
CA GLU A 617 13.64 -8.99 -11.33
C GLU A 617 12.41 -8.16 -10.96
N ARG A 618 11.68 -7.62 -11.94
CA ARG A 618 10.46 -6.84 -11.67
C ARG A 618 9.34 -7.70 -11.07
N CYS A 619 9.16 -8.92 -11.58
CA CYS A 619 8.24 -9.89 -11.00
C CYS A 619 8.60 -10.20 -9.54
N PHE A 620 9.88 -10.51 -9.27
CA PHE A 620 10.38 -10.78 -7.93
C PHE A 620 10.17 -9.58 -6.99
N HIS A 621 10.54 -8.37 -7.45
CA HIS A 621 10.44 -7.15 -6.69
C HIS A 621 9.00 -6.89 -6.21
N TYR A 622 8.02 -6.91 -7.11
CA TYR A 622 6.63 -6.68 -6.73
C TYR A 622 6.08 -7.78 -5.83
N GLN A 623 6.38 -9.05 -6.11
CA GLN A 623 5.98 -10.16 -5.25
C GLN A 623 6.53 -10.00 -3.83
N LEU A 624 7.81 -9.62 -3.71
CA LEU A 624 8.48 -9.43 -2.42
C LEU A 624 7.92 -8.21 -1.68
N MET A 625 7.67 -7.12 -2.40
CA MET A 625 7.08 -5.89 -1.84
C MET A 625 5.67 -6.13 -1.29
N ILE A 626 4.83 -6.86 -2.03
CA ILE A 626 3.40 -7.02 -1.69
C ILE A 626 3.19 -8.20 -0.72
N TYR A 627 3.88 -9.32 -0.93
CA TYR A 627 3.62 -10.57 -0.21
C TYR A 627 4.76 -10.99 0.72
N GLY A 628 5.96 -10.42 0.62
CA GLY A 628 7.15 -10.89 1.33
C GLY A 628 6.96 -10.98 2.85
N ASN A 629 6.53 -9.88 3.48
CA ASN A 629 6.31 -9.83 4.93
C ASN A 629 5.28 -10.85 5.42
N LYS A 630 4.25 -11.12 4.60
CA LYS A 630 3.21 -12.09 4.93
C LYS A 630 3.74 -13.53 4.84
N ILE A 631 4.54 -13.82 3.82
CA ILE A 631 5.21 -15.12 3.66
C ILE A 631 6.17 -15.37 4.83
N ASP A 632 6.92 -14.35 5.24
CA ASP A 632 7.85 -14.43 6.37
C ASP A 632 7.10 -14.66 7.70
N ALA A 633 6.04 -13.89 7.98
CA ALA A 633 5.24 -14.04 9.20
C ALA A 633 4.59 -15.44 9.34
N LEU A 634 4.05 -15.98 8.23
CA LEU A 634 3.49 -17.34 8.22
C LEU A 634 4.53 -18.41 8.57
N ARG A 635 5.78 -18.22 8.12
CA ARG A 635 6.86 -19.17 8.40
C ARG A 635 7.26 -19.21 9.86
N ASP A 636 7.27 -18.05 10.51
CA ASP A 636 7.67 -17.86 11.91
C ASP A 636 6.53 -18.14 12.91
N GLY A 637 5.30 -18.38 12.42
CA GLY A 637 4.14 -18.67 13.26
C GLY A 637 3.59 -17.43 13.99
N THR A 638 3.89 -16.23 13.49
CA THR A 638 3.42 -14.97 14.05
C THR A 638 2.06 -14.57 13.44
N ILE A 639 1.08 -14.22 14.29
CA ILE A 639 -0.29 -13.87 13.87
C ILE A 639 -0.36 -12.47 13.23
N SER A 640 0.64 -11.62 13.50
CA SER A 640 0.75 -10.27 12.98
C SER A 640 1.94 -10.19 12.03
N ALA A 641 1.73 -9.59 10.85
CA ALA A 641 2.80 -9.14 9.98
C ALA A 641 3.57 -7.99 10.68
N GLN A 642 4.35 -8.32 11.71
CA GLN A 642 5.38 -7.40 12.18
C GLN A 642 6.32 -7.16 11.00
N VAL A 643 6.55 -5.88 10.68
CA VAL A 643 7.55 -5.48 9.70
C VAL A 643 8.85 -6.17 10.10
N SER A 644 9.36 -7.10 9.27
CA SER A 644 10.67 -7.68 9.52
C SER A 644 11.65 -6.51 9.62
N LYS A 645 12.32 -6.36 10.76
CA LYS A 645 13.24 -5.24 10.99
C LYS A 645 14.46 -5.42 10.09
N GLY A 646 14.41 -4.85 8.88
CA GLY A 646 15.52 -4.77 7.92
C GLY A 646 15.92 -6.10 7.26
N ASN A 647 16.49 -6.02 6.06
CA ASN A 647 17.20 -7.13 5.43
C ASN A 647 18.55 -7.33 6.15
N ILE A 648 18.54 -7.82 7.39
CA ILE A 648 19.76 -8.02 8.17
C ILE A 648 20.61 -9.08 7.50
N ARG A 649 21.81 -8.70 7.08
CA ARG A 649 22.80 -9.64 6.54
C ARG A 649 23.46 -10.36 7.72
N TYR A 650 22.82 -11.41 8.21
CA TYR A 650 23.21 -12.16 9.40
C TYR A 650 24.66 -12.65 9.37
N LEU A 651 25.14 -13.10 8.20
CA LEU A 651 26.52 -13.55 8.06
C LEU A 651 27.53 -12.39 8.23
N ASP A 652 27.17 -11.19 7.78
CA ASP A 652 28.03 -10.02 7.86
C ASP A 652 28.05 -9.45 9.27
N ALA A 653 26.89 -9.43 9.93
CA ALA A 653 26.72 -8.99 11.32
C ALA A 653 27.39 -9.89 12.37
N LEU A 654 27.66 -11.16 12.05
CA LEU A 654 28.38 -12.07 12.95
C LEU A 654 29.89 -11.75 12.97
N PRO A 655 30.58 -11.99 14.11
CA PRO A 655 32.04 -11.89 14.16
C PRO A 655 32.72 -12.90 13.23
N LYS A 656 34.01 -12.67 12.92
CA LYS A 656 34.82 -13.56 12.06
C LYS A 656 34.78 -15.01 12.54
N GLU A 657 34.84 -15.21 13.85
CA GLU A 657 34.57 -16.47 14.55
C GLU A 657 33.33 -16.31 15.40
N PHE A 658 32.35 -17.20 15.26
CA PHE A 658 31.09 -17.13 15.98
C PHE A 658 30.62 -18.50 16.44
N SER A 659 29.92 -18.51 17.57
CA SER A 659 29.29 -19.68 18.15
C SER A 659 27.87 -19.88 17.62
N LYS A 660 27.31 -21.08 17.85
CA LYS A 660 25.89 -21.34 17.57
C LYS A 660 24.99 -20.34 18.31
N GLU A 661 25.33 -20.00 19.55
CA GLU A 661 24.57 -19.13 20.42
C GLU A 661 24.57 -17.68 19.91
N ASP A 662 25.66 -17.22 19.31
CA ASP A 662 25.73 -15.87 18.72
C ASP A 662 24.69 -15.69 17.61
N LEU A 663 24.57 -16.67 16.71
CA LEU A 663 23.55 -16.63 15.64
C LEU A 663 22.13 -16.79 16.20
N VAL A 664 21.94 -17.63 17.24
CA VAL A 664 20.63 -17.77 17.91
C VAL A 664 20.22 -16.45 18.55
N ASN A 665 21.12 -15.81 19.30
CA ASN A 665 20.86 -14.55 19.99
C ASN A 665 20.62 -13.42 19.00
N LEU A 666 21.39 -13.35 17.91
CA LEU A 666 21.21 -12.36 16.86
C LEU A 666 19.84 -12.51 16.17
N ARG A 667 19.38 -13.74 15.88
CA ARG A 667 18.05 -13.97 15.31
C ARG A 667 16.93 -13.64 16.30
N LEU A 668 17.06 -14.05 17.56
CA LEU A 668 16.06 -13.75 18.60
C LEU A 668 15.95 -12.24 18.88
N ALA A 669 17.07 -11.51 18.88
CA ALA A 669 17.08 -10.05 19.03
C ALA A 669 16.29 -9.34 17.91
N ASN A 670 16.17 -9.99 16.74
CA ASN A 670 15.43 -9.50 15.59
C ASN A 670 14.02 -10.10 15.47
N GLY A 671 13.56 -10.82 16.49
CA GLY A 671 12.21 -11.41 16.53
C GLY A 671 12.04 -12.66 15.66
N GLU A 672 13.13 -13.25 15.18
CA GLU A 672 13.12 -14.45 14.34
C GLU A 672 13.32 -15.74 15.16
N SER A 673 12.99 -16.89 14.57
CA SER A 673 13.22 -18.20 15.17
C SER A 673 14.69 -18.45 15.52
N GLY A 674 14.96 -18.90 16.75
CA GLY A 674 16.27 -19.37 17.20
C GLY A 674 16.72 -20.72 16.60
N VAL A 675 15.98 -21.29 15.65
CA VAL A 675 16.35 -22.57 15.01
C VAL A 675 17.39 -22.34 13.91
N VAL A 676 18.65 -22.61 14.20
CA VAL A 676 19.79 -22.27 13.30
C VAL A 676 20.48 -23.47 12.64
N LYS A 677 20.11 -24.71 13.00
CA LYS A 677 20.83 -25.92 12.56
C LYS A 677 20.92 -26.05 11.04
N THR A 678 19.81 -25.81 10.34
CA THR A 678 19.76 -25.90 8.86
C THR A 678 20.49 -24.73 8.20
N ILE A 679 20.47 -23.55 8.81
CA ILE A 679 21.19 -22.35 8.34
C ILE A 679 22.69 -22.63 8.35
N ILE A 680 23.23 -23.04 9.50
CA ILE A 680 24.65 -23.37 9.67
C ILE A 680 25.07 -24.49 8.72
N TYR A 681 24.26 -25.55 8.61
CA TYR A 681 24.52 -26.64 7.67
C TYR A 681 24.65 -26.13 6.22
N ARG A 682 23.75 -25.23 5.79
CA ARG A 682 23.82 -24.62 4.46
C ARG A 682 25.06 -23.75 4.30
N TRP A 683 25.36 -22.87 5.25
CA TRP A 683 26.57 -22.04 5.18
C TRP A 683 27.86 -22.85 5.09
N VAL A 684 27.97 -23.97 5.82
CA VAL A 684 29.11 -24.89 5.72
C VAL A 684 29.16 -25.55 4.35
N LYS A 685 28.02 -26.09 3.87
CA LYS A 685 27.94 -26.76 2.58
C LYS A 685 28.33 -25.83 1.43
N GLU A 686 27.93 -24.57 1.51
CA GLU A 686 28.17 -23.55 0.49
C GLU A 686 29.52 -22.81 0.68
N GLY A 687 30.38 -23.28 1.61
CA GLY A 687 31.71 -22.71 1.82
C GLY A 687 31.71 -21.27 2.33
N LYS A 688 30.61 -20.80 2.92
CA LYS A 688 30.53 -19.46 3.55
C LYS A 688 31.18 -19.43 4.93
N ILE A 689 31.19 -20.57 5.61
CA ILE A 689 31.82 -20.76 6.91
C ILE A 689 32.53 -22.11 6.99
N VAL A 690 33.60 -22.22 7.77
CA VAL A 690 34.25 -23.48 8.12
C VAL A 690 33.99 -23.79 9.59
N LYS A 691 33.74 -25.06 9.91
CA LYS A 691 33.65 -25.51 11.31
C LYS A 691 35.06 -25.61 11.89
N ILE A 692 35.32 -24.91 12.98
CA ILE A 692 36.61 -24.96 13.69
C ILE A 692 36.52 -25.91 14.89
N ASP A 693 35.41 -25.87 15.64
CA ASP A 693 35.22 -26.71 16.83
C ASP A 693 33.73 -27.03 17.06
N THR A 694 33.41 -27.70 18.15
CA THR A 694 32.06 -28.02 18.61
C THR A 694 31.29 -26.73 18.89
N ASN A 695 30.28 -26.46 18.05
CA ASN A 695 29.48 -25.23 18.07
C ASN A 695 30.25 -23.93 17.74
N LEU A 696 31.40 -24.01 17.05
CA LEU A 696 32.20 -22.85 16.65
C LEU A 696 32.52 -22.87 15.13
N TRP A 697 32.28 -21.76 14.45
CA TRP A 697 32.52 -21.58 13.02
C TRP A 697 33.27 -20.28 12.73
N GLN A 698 34.00 -20.26 11.61
CA GLN A 698 34.66 -19.06 11.08
C GLN A 698 34.17 -18.74 9.67
N LYS A 699 33.97 -17.46 9.39
CA LYS A 699 33.62 -16.92 8.06
C LYS A 699 34.81 -17.11 7.10
N CYS A 700 34.53 -17.62 5.90
CA CYS A 700 35.54 -17.87 4.86
C CYS A 700 36.00 -16.59 4.17
#